data_AF-A9E8L1-F1
#
_entry.id   AF-A9E8L1-F1
#
_cell.length_a   1.000
_cell.length_b   1.000
_cell.length_c   1.000
_cell.angle_alpha   90.00
_cell.angle_beta   90.00
_cell.angle_gamma   90.00
#
_symmetry.space_group_name_H-M   'P 1'
#
loop_
_entity.id
_entity.type
_entity.pdbx_description
1 polymer ?
#
loop_
_entity_poly.entity_id
_entity_poly.type
_entity_poly.pdbx_seq_one_letter_code
_entity_poly.pdbx_strand_id
1 'polypeptide(L)'
;MAFYFFTEPSKLNAQTQSQAFGAVDEDNYRLNNLFSGSTAPKAFAITDGTILVQQIGTTNKYNIVLKPTVQPDLNLPKIDYIIYKGIKKDSIIDGAKVANINKNDLTKTIHESAIAWYTAEDEVMPATEPAADTSLGLVYNATTTDPDLKREDTDSLNEAFYANGDITLPFIFAGGHIGDFDTTSDFGIAVVFEKIGFQPTFKLARELDSNLSFTALPSGATDTEKFKRKHAKEDSLAFMDSAAFFGAFYNEGIEVYDGTEFNTKTGNDIYNEIIAKHFYKNRIYVDIRNEFNDSFNYYNNYGNIIQWNLDNTETLTNVDYYRNFKWPLLVINDDSSVSEFGTANTDKNILFAFPTGDNEFPLFYYKRAFLEEVGLTLPEAKDIFFTPVITDDEVKSKKITLPKSGGRAFTNYFKIGYLRSTENFREQDLSLVNNTYLDNIFPLFNMDVPFDESLGKSYLKVYYDGGYVDKKRINGANYTSNLGVAKDNQFVTFISYPAKYNLNVKQSIDDKLPLSGMEGAINNLFLYDLDAQIGSVKIIKHEFLIGGDSKEYLKFEVQEDGLVNDAEKYTFEDVSILGMTVQQYQDLEQLNQTEFDPAFKTYLAVDDIITGIDDNGRPYTRFKYVLRGLKIDSSGDVVEHQAEPATDIIVYTDEKLESVAYERNYEEAIGTDIFSGTTTNEDYFIALQPAIEAVVSSFETTLNNIDVNSDLLFSQITSLVSQKSRELWTEAVQYVQANPTDADDRPLYWARLKMAALLKAHPYFLGDIREESQIAPNSDLDKTIKLMEEESRNYTKVDFSGAPSGAKKILVTGFDPFFLNENHPTLGGFSNKRQSNPSGCVALSLHGTTTDNNLGYIQTLIVPVRYKDFDGKANSTEGQGEGIIEEYIQPFINQVDMIITVSQSGPGDYNIDRYATVTRGGFNDNLNYIREELSRSIEINTSDLEWIETTLPAQFIDPPIVYNYSYKDSTGAHIANTNGTAPPTIGERMNEGPGGDYLSNEIFYRVAKLREEIRDTLPTGHFHISKLQNGTNDFDGNDTKDLIDIVAEGINNAATGL
;
A
#
# COMPACT_ATOMS: atom_id res chain seq x y z
N MET A 1 18.22 -30.18 11.44
CA MET A 1 19.61 -30.06 11.97
C MET A 1 19.50 -29.76 13.46
N ALA A 2 20.44 -30.27 14.27
CA ALA A 2 20.40 -30.09 15.72
C ALA A 2 21.20 -28.83 16.13
N PHE A 3 20.73 -28.13 17.17
CA PHE A 3 21.43 -27.01 17.79
C PHE A 3 21.86 -27.39 19.19
N TYR A 4 22.95 -26.79 19.67
CA TYR A 4 23.61 -27.21 20.90
C TYR A 4 23.67 -26.10 21.94
N PHE A 5 23.61 -26.46 23.21
CA PHE A 5 23.92 -25.52 24.28
C PHE A 5 25.42 -25.25 24.33
N PHE A 6 25.80 -24.00 24.63
CA PHE A 6 27.18 -23.51 24.44
C PHE A 6 28.23 -24.18 25.33
N THR A 7 27.82 -24.89 26.38
CA THR A 7 28.72 -25.44 27.41
C THR A 7 28.07 -26.57 28.22
N GLU A 8 28.73 -27.00 29.30
CA GLU A 8 28.28 -28.01 30.25
C GLU A 8 27.49 -27.34 31.40
N PRO A 9 26.14 -27.46 31.48
CA PRO A 9 25.36 -26.73 32.48
C PRO A 9 25.75 -27.04 33.93
N SER A 10 26.17 -28.28 34.20
CA SER A 10 26.60 -28.75 35.52
C SER A 10 27.85 -28.05 36.05
N LYS A 11 28.66 -27.44 35.17
CA LYS A 11 29.89 -26.71 35.53
C LYS A 11 29.67 -25.21 35.69
N LEU A 12 28.46 -24.72 35.40
CA LEU A 12 28.08 -23.32 35.58
C LEU A 12 27.66 -23.04 37.04
N ASN A 13 28.26 -21.99 37.61
CA ASN A 13 27.72 -21.36 38.80
C ASN A 13 26.46 -20.55 38.43
N ALA A 14 25.62 -20.26 39.43
CA ALA A 14 24.51 -19.33 39.23
C ALA A 14 25.06 -17.94 38.86
N GLN A 15 24.54 -17.38 37.77
CA GLN A 15 24.89 -16.06 37.28
C GLN A 15 24.50 -14.98 38.29
N THR A 16 25.36 -13.98 38.46
CA THR A 16 25.07 -12.79 39.26
C THR A 16 24.44 -11.68 38.41
N GLN A 17 23.82 -10.68 39.04
CA GLN A 17 23.29 -9.53 38.32
C GLN A 17 24.36 -8.79 37.50
N SER A 18 25.60 -8.69 38.04
CA SER A 18 26.73 -8.04 37.36
C SER A 18 27.27 -8.83 36.18
N GLN A 19 26.72 -10.01 35.89
CA GLN A 19 27.08 -10.86 34.77
C GLN A 19 25.94 -11.00 33.74
N ALA A 20 24.74 -10.53 34.10
CA ALA A 20 23.54 -10.71 33.30
C ALA A 20 23.45 -9.68 32.16
N PHE A 21 22.88 -10.12 31.03
CA PHE A 21 22.54 -9.28 29.87
C PHE A 21 21.52 -8.20 30.22
N GLY A 22 21.56 -7.09 29.49
CA GLY A 22 20.52 -6.07 29.51
C GLY A 22 20.95 -4.72 30.10
N ALA A 23 19.96 -3.86 30.35
CA ALA A 23 20.18 -2.53 30.90
C ALA A 23 20.85 -2.58 32.28
N VAL A 24 21.96 -1.88 32.42
CA VAL A 24 22.65 -1.66 33.70
C VAL A 24 22.15 -0.36 34.32
N ASP A 25 22.10 0.69 33.51
CA ASP A 25 21.52 2.00 33.80
C ASP A 25 21.06 2.68 32.49
N GLU A 26 20.80 3.99 32.50
CA GLU A 26 20.36 4.72 31.31
C GLU A 26 21.45 4.90 30.24
N ASP A 27 22.72 4.80 30.63
CA ASP A 27 23.88 5.04 29.77
C ASP A 27 24.59 3.75 29.36
N ASN A 28 24.35 2.64 30.05
CA ASN A 28 25.06 1.38 29.86
C ASN A 28 24.10 0.19 29.68
N TYR A 29 24.34 -0.58 28.62
CA TYR A 29 23.63 -1.82 28.32
C TYR A 29 24.60 -2.94 28.00
N ARG A 30 24.52 -4.04 28.77
CA ARG A 30 25.39 -5.20 28.57
C ARG A 30 24.86 -6.09 27.46
N LEU A 31 25.75 -6.50 26.56
CA LEU A 31 25.42 -7.22 25.31
C LEU A 31 25.66 -8.73 25.38
N ASN A 32 26.16 -9.23 26.51
CA ASN A 32 26.49 -10.64 26.72
C ASN A 32 26.02 -11.16 28.08
N ASN A 33 25.89 -12.48 28.18
CA ASN A 33 25.74 -13.18 29.45
C ASN A 33 27.08 -13.79 29.85
N LEU A 34 27.56 -13.44 31.03
CA LEU A 34 28.75 -14.01 31.64
C LEU A 34 28.39 -14.98 32.77
N PHE A 35 29.32 -15.83 33.13
CA PHE A 35 29.22 -16.86 34.16
C PHE A 35 30.58 -17.06 34.80
N SER A 36 30.56 -17.73 35.96
CA SER A 36 31.76 -18.31 36.57
C SER A 36 31.60 -19.83 36.68
N GLY A 37 32.70 -20.54 36.90
CA GLY A 37 32.71 -21.99 37.05
C GLY A 37 33.85 -22.46 37.95
N SER A 38 33.71 -23.64 38.56
CA SER A 38 34.72 -24.21 39.45
C SER A 38 35.80 -25.05 38.75
N THR A 39 35.53 -25.49 37.52
CA THR A 39 36.44 -26.27 36.65
C THR A 39 36.25 -25.81 35.22
N ALA A 40 37.32 -25.77 34.42
CA ALA A 40 37.29 -25.36 33.01
C ALA A 40 36.19 -26.11 32.23
N PRO A 41 35.05 -25.45 31.94
CA PRO A 41 33.99 -26.04 31.14
C PRO A 41 34.34 -25.98 29.66
N LYS A 42 33.89 -26.98 28.90
CA LYS A 42 34.05 -27.00 27.44
C LYS A 42 33.18 -25.92 26.79
N ALA A 43 33.68 -25.32 25.72
CA ALA A 43 32.89 -24.54 24.78
C ALA A 43 32.49 -25.44 23.60
N PHE A 44 31.20 -25.45 23.26
CA PHE A 44 30.66 -26.22 22.14
C PHE A 44 30.09 -25.29 21.07
N ALA A 45 30.37 -25.58 19.79
CA ALA A 45 29.74 -24.88 18.68
C ALA A 45 28.22 -25.11 18.70
N ILE A 46 27.43 -24.04 18.89
CA ILE A 46 25.97 -24.09 18.91
C ILE A 46 25.39 -24.59 17.57
N THR A 47 26.03 -24.21 16.46
CA THR A 47 25.61 -24.50 15.10
C THR A 47 26.84 -24.60 14.20
N ASP A 48 26.67 -25.11 12.98
CA ASP A 48 27.69 -25.13 11.95
C ASP A 48 28.12 -23.70 11.59
N GLY A 49 29.42 -23.48 11.40
CA GLY A 49 29.90 -22.15 11.06
C GLY A 49 31.40 -21.99 10.92
N THR A 50 31.80 -20.80 10.47
CA THR A 50 33.20 -20.40 10.33
C THR A 50 33.67 -19.66 11.58
N ILE A 51 34.92 -19.84 11.96
CA ILE A 51 35.48 -19.38 13.24
C ILE A 51 36.58 -18.33 13.03
N LEU A 52 36.49 -17.24 13.79
CA LEU A 52 37.54 -16.24 13.98
C LEU A 52 37.90 -16.16 15.47
N VAL A 53 39.19 -16.16 15.79
CA VAL A 53 39.67 -15.99 17.17
C VAL A 53 40.29 -14.62 17.32
N GLN A 54 39.98 -13.93 18.42
CA GLN A 54 40.55 -12.63 18.75
C GLN A 54 41.00 -12.60 20.22
N GLN A 55 42.13 -11.94 20.48
CA GLN A 55 42.66 -11.79 21.82
C GLN A 55 41.85 -10.75 22.60
N ILE A 56 41.58 -11.04 23.88
CA ILE A 56 40.88 -10.10 24.76
C ILE A 56 41.87 -9.06 25.27
N GLY A 57 41.80 -7.84 24.75
CA GLY A 57 42.74 -6.76 25.06
C GLY A 57 44.19 -7.25 25.02
N THR A 58 44.92 -7.08 26.11
CA THR A 58 46.32 -7.56 26.27
C THR A 58 46.44 -8.82 27.13
N THR A 59 45.33 -9.53 27.38
CA THR A 59 45.29 -10.69 28.29
C THR A 59 45.68 -12.00 27.60
N ASN A 60 45.91 -13.08 28.36
CA ASN A 60 46.10 -14.44 27.81
C ASN A 60 44.77 -15.18 27.58
N LYS A 61 43.70 -14.45 27.25
CA LYS A 61 42.36 -14.97 27.00
C LYS A 61 41.91 -14.54 25.61
N TYR A 62 41.04 -15.34 25.03
CA TYR A 62 40.60 -15.17 23.66
C TYR A 62 39.08 -15.29 23.59
N ASN A 63 38.47 -14.61 22.64
CA ASN A 63 37.09 -14.89 22.26
C ASN A 63 37.10 -15.66 20.94
N ILE A 64 36.10 -16.51 20.79
CA ILE A 64 35.83 -17.23 19.54
C ILE A 64 34.55 -16.63 18.95
N VAL A 65 34.64 -16.10 17.73
CA VAL A 65 33.51 -15.61 16.94
C VAL A 65 33.13 -16.71 15.96
N LEU A 66 31.89 -17.17 16.02
CA LEU A 66 31.30 -18.14 15.09
C LEU A 66 30.30 -17.42 14.20
N LYS A 67 30.52 -17.46 12.88
CA LYS A 67 29.56 -17.02 11.86
C LYS A 67 28.74 -18.22 11.38
N PRO A 68 27.44 -18.30 11.70
CA PRO A 68 26.64 -19.48 11.37
C PRO A 68 26.45 -19.67 9.86
N THR A 69 26.64 -20.90 9.37
CA THR A 69 26.17 -21.33 8.03
C THR A 69 24.80 -22.01 8.10
N VAL A 70 24.39 -22.45 9.30
CA VAL A 70 23.09 -23.04 9.58
C VAL A 70 22.34 -22.20 10.61
N GLN A 71 21.11 -21.82 10.27
CA GLN A 71 20.27 -20.89 11.04
C GLN A 71 19.07 -21.64 11.66
N PRO A 72 18.73 -21.42 12.94
CA PRO A 72 17.55 -22.03 13.55
C PRO A 72 16.27 -21.33 13.07
N ASP A 73 15.17 -22.07 12.98
CA ASP A 73 13.85 -21.51 12.65
C ASP A 73 13.08 -21.19 13.93
N LEU A 74 13.32 -20.00 14.49
CA LEU A 74 12.74 -19.55 15.77
C LEU A 74 11.80 -18.36 15.60
N ASN A 75 11.40 -18.00 14.37
CA ASN A 75 10.77 -16.71 14.05
C ASN A 75 11.51 -15.49 14.64
N LEU A 76 12.84 -15.59 14.73
CA LEU A 76 13.76 -14.51 15.09
C LEU A 76 14.47 -14.00 13.84
N PRO A 77 15.10 -12.80 13.88
CA PRO A 77 16.06 -12.43 12.85
C PRO A 77 17.16 -13.50 12.72
N LYS A 78 17.88 -13.51 11.59
CA LYS A 78 19.02 -14.41 11.43
C LYS A 78 20.14 -14.04 12.40
N ILE A 79 20.84 -15.05 12.89
CA ILE A 79 22.02 -14.87 13.74
C ILE A 79 23.18 -14.45 12.84
N ASP A 80 23.74 -13.28 13.08
CA ASP A 80 24.93 -12.83 12.35
C ASP A 80 26.19 -13.47 12.94
N TYR A 81 26.36 -13.39 14.27
CA TYR A 81 27.49 -13.96 15.00
C TYR A 81 27.12 -14.53 16.37
N ILE A 82 27.82 -15.58 16.77
CA ILE A 82 27.83 -16.11 18.13
C ILE A 82 29.25 -15.96 18.68
N ILE A 83 29.41 -15.26 19.81
CA ILE A 83 30.73 -14.95 20.36
C ILE A 83 30.90 -15.61 21.72
N TYR A 84 31.78 -16.60 21.79
CA TYR A 84 32.18 -17.26 23.03
C TYR A 84 33.22 -16.41 23.73
N LYS A 85 32.91 -15.98 24.95
CA LYS A 85 33.68 -15.02 25.72
C LYS A 85 34.61 -15.75 26.70
N GLY A 86 35.91 -15.43 26.70
CA GLY A 86 36.84 -15.88 27.74
C GLY A 86 37.35 -17.32 27.61
N ILE A 87 37.84 -17.69 26.43
CA ILE A 87 38.50 -18.98 26.13
C ILE A 87 39.97 -18.96 26.59
N LYS A 88 40.40 -20.09 27.14
CA LYS A 88 41.75 -20.30 27.66
C LYS A 88 42.76 -20.49 26.52
N LYS A 89 43.85 -19.72 26.52
CA LYS A 89 44.89 -19.76 25.47
C LYS A 89 45.37 -21.17 25.15
N ASP A 90 45.82 -21.92 26.16
CA ASP A 90 46.43 -23.25 25.98
C ASP A 90 45.44 -24.34 25.54
N SER A 91 44.14 -24.02 25.45
CA SER A 91 43.15 -24.90 24.84
C SER A 91 43.16 -24.83 23.31
N ILE A 92 43.68 -23.74 22.71
CA ILE A 92 43.64 -23.50 21.26
C ILE A 92 44.99 -23.09 20.65
N ILE A 93 45.94 -22.58 21.44
CA ILE A 93 47.24 -22.06 20.99
C ILE A 93 48.37 -22.67 21.83
N ASP A 94 49.43 -23.13 21.16
CA ASP A 94 50.70 -23.59 21.78
C ASP A 94 51.89 -22.82 21.16
N GLY A 95 52.45 -21.87 21.92
CA GLY A 95 53.47 -20.96 21.41
C GLY A 95 52.93 -20.07 20.29
N ALA A 96 53.49 -20.21 19.08
CA ALA A 96 53.06 -19.53 17.85
C ALA A 96 52.18 -20.43 16.94
N LYS A 97 51.86 -21.65 17.39
CA LYS A 97 51.12 -22.65 16.64
C LYS A 97 49.73 -22.86 17.21
N VAL A 98 48.84 -23.43 16.40
CA VAL A 98 47.60 -24.01 16.91
C VAL A 98 47.95 -25.17 17.85
N ALA A 99 47.22 -25.28 18.96
CA ALA A 99 47.44 -26.32 19.95
C ALA A 99 47.33 -27.74 19.33
N ASN A 100 47.85 -28.74 20.05
CA ASN A 100 47.96 -30.11 19.55
C ASN A 100 46.64 -30.63 18.93
N ILE A 101 46.72 -31.34 17.81
CA ILE A 101 45.58 -31.94 17.08
C ILE A 101 44.56 -32.67 17.96
N ASN A 102 44.97 -33.27 19.07
CA ASN A 102 44.08 -34.02 19.97
C ASN A 102 43.47 -33.16 21.10
N LYS A 103 43.65 -31.84 21.07
CA LYS A 103 43.26 -30.96 22.17
C LYS A 103 41.74 -30.76 22.21
N ASN A 104 41.15 -30.51 21.04
CA ASN A 104 39.71 -30.38 20.82
C ASN A 104 39.39 -30.49 19.32
N ASP A 105 38.11 -30.46 18.96
CA ASP A 105 37.67 -30.65 17.57
C ASP A 105 38.09 -29.50 16.64
N LEU A 106 38.14 -28.25 17.12
CA LEU A 106 38.63 -27.11 16.32
C LEU A 106 40.10 -27.28 15.93
N THR A 107 40.96 -27.58 16.92
CA THR A 107 42.39 -27.84 16.67
C THR A 107 42.58 -29.05 15.75
N LYS A 108 41.74 -30.08 15.91
CA LYS A 108 41.76 -31.25 15.04
C LYS A 108 41.50 -30.86 13.59
N THR A 109 40.39 -30.17 13.33
CA THR A 109 40.00 -29.73 11.99
C THR A 109 41.08 -28.87 11.34
N ILE A 110 41.67 -27.93 12.08
CA ILE A 110 42.73 -27.07 11.53
C ILE A 110 43.96 -27.87 11.12
N HIS A 111 44.44 -28.78 12.00
CA HIS A 111 45.61 -29.60 11.68
C HIS A 111 45.33 -30.57 10.53
N GLU A 112 44.15 -31.19 10.49
CA GLU A 112 43.75 -32.10 9.39
C GLU A 112 43.66 -31.35 8.06
N SER A 113 43.07 -30.14 8.04
CA SER A 113 43.02 -29.28 6.85
C SER A 113 44.40 -28.85 6.39
N ALA A 114 45.29 -28.44 7.30
CA ALA A 114 46.67 -28.07 6.96
C ALA A 114 47.45 -29.26 6.37
N ILE A 115 47.36 -30.44 7.00
CA ILE A 115 47.99 -31.68 6.50
C ILE A 115 47.45 -32.02 5.11
N ALA A 116 46.12 -31.93 4.91
CA ALA A 116 45.50 -32.22 3.63
C ALA A 116 45.97 -31.26 2.53
N TRP A 117 46.05 -29.96 2.82
CA TRP A 117 46.54 -28.95 1.89
C TRP A 117 47.98 -29.22 1.44
N TYR A 118 48.92 -29.37 2.39
CA TYR A 118 50.32 -29.65 2.06
C TYR A 118 50.50 -30.98 1.31
N THR A 119 49.71 -31.99 1.67
CA THR A 119 49.72 -33.29 0.95
C THR A 119 49.22 -33.13 -0.49
N ALA A 120 48.21 -32.29 -0.73
CA ALA A 120 47.67 -32.04 -2.06
C ALA A 120 48.66 -31.27 -2.96
N GLU A 121 49.44 -30.36 -2.37
CA GLU A 121 50.49 -29.59 -3.05
C GLU A 121 51.81 -30.37 -3.23
N ASP A 122 51.89 -31.63 -2.79
CA ASP A 122 53.12 -32.45 -2.77
C ASP A 122 54.27 -31.78 -2.01
N GLU A 123 53.93 -31.01 -0.96
CA GLU A 123 54.86 -30.28 -0.10
C GLU A 123 54.94 -30.86 1.31
N VAL A 124 56.10 -30.69 1.97
CA VAL A 124 56.27 -31.08 3.38
C VAL A 124 55.85 -29.92 4.26
N MET A 125 54.80 -30.11 5.08
CA MET A 125 54.33 -29.11 6.03
C MET A 125 55.48 -28.59 6.94
N PRO A 126 55.76 -27.27 6.96
CA PRO A 126 56.79 -26.69 7.80
C PRO A 126 56.55 -26.96 9.29
N ALA A 127 57.62 -27.05 10.08
CA ALA A 127 57.51 -27.24 11.53
C ALA A 127 56.78 -26.10 12.26
N THR A 128 56.70 -24.92 11.63
CA THR A 128 55.95 -23.74 12.11
C THR A 128 54.44 -23.86 11.90
N GLU A 129 53.97 -24.78 11.06
CA GLU A 129 52.55 -24.94 10.72
C GLU A 129 51.84 -26.05 11.52
N PRO A 130 50.53 -25.94 11.78
CA PRO A 130 49.68 -24.77 11.48
C PRO A 130 49.96 -23.60 12.43
N ALA A 131 50.28 -22.43 11.86
CA ALA A 131 50.54 -21.20 12.60
C ALA A 131 49.22 -20.68 13.20
N ALA A 132 49.25 -20.29 14.48
CA ALA A 132 48.06 -19.79 15.17
C ALA A 132 47.54 -18.51 14.53
N ASP A 133 48.44 -17.64 14.07
CA ASP A 133 48.06 -16.32 13.59
C ASP A 133 47.14 -16.41 12.37
N THR A 134 47.58 -17.12 11.33
CA THR A 134 46.81 -17.32 10.08
C THR A 134 45.63 -18.27 10.27
N SER A 135 45.85 -19.41 10.93
CA SER A 135 44.85 -20.48 11.02
C SER A 135 43.67 -20.16 11.93
N LEU A 136 43.82 -19.19 12.85
CA LEU A 136 42.75 -18.73 13.75
C LEU A 136 42.33 -17.28 13.46
N GLY A 137 42.94 -16.61 12.49
CA GLY A 137 42.66 -15.22 12.14
C GLY A 137 43.16 -14.18 13.16
N LEU A 138 44.16 -14.49 13.99
CA LEU A 138 44.80 -13.49 14.86
C LEU A 138 45.67 -12.49 14.09
N VAL A 139 45.97 -12.78 12.80
CA VAL A 139 46.63 -11.80 11.92
C VAL A 139 45.83 -10.50 11.82
N TYR A 140 44.51 -10.57 11.95
CA TYR A 140 43.62 -9.42 11.94
C TYR A 140 43.75 -8.66 13.26
N ASN A 141 44.63 -7.67 13.28
CA ASN A 141 44.90 -6.86 14.46
C ASN A 141 45.23 -5.41 14.12
N ALA A 142 45.07 -4.51 15.10
CA ALA A 142 45.30 -3.08 14.92
C ALA A 142 46.79 -2.71 14.71
N THR A 143 47.71 -3.59 15.10
CA THR A 143 49.16 -3.29 15.16
C THR A 143 49.94 -3.74 13.93
N THR A 144 49.36 -4.57 13.07
CA THR A 144 50.00 -5.01 11.82
C THR A 144 50.19 -3.82 10.87
N THR A 145 51.27 -3.85 10.10
CA THR A 145 51.55 -2.85 9.06
C THR A 145 50.94 -3.22 7.70
N ASP A 146 50.42 -4.43 7.58
CA ASP A 146 49.75 -4.91 6.37
C ASP A 146 48.33 -4.32 6.30
N PRO A 147 48.01 -3.45 5.32
CA PRO A 147 46.69 -2.83 5.22
C PRO A 147 45.56 -3.85 5.04
N ASP A 148 45.82 -5.00 4.40
CA ASP A 148 44.79 -6.00 4.13
C ASP A 148 44.40 -6.77 5.40
N LEU A 149 45.30 -6.80 6.39
CA LEU A 149 45.11 -7.48 7.68
C LEU A 149 44.89 -6.50 8.84
N LYS A 150 45.09 -5.19 8.63
CA LYS A 150 44.95 -4.20 9.68
C LYS A 150 43.47 -3.99 10.02
N ARG A 151 43.09 -4.32 11.25
CA ARG A 151 41.72 -4.18 11.76
C ARG A 151 41.69 -3.55 13.14
N GLU A 152 41.20 -2.32 13.21
CA GLU A 152 40.92 -1.56 14.43
C GLU A 152 39.63 -2.03 15.09
N ASP A 153 39.39 -1.61 16.33
CA ASP A 153 38.19 -2.02 17.08
C ASP A 153 36.88 -1.47 16.49
N THR A 154 36.96 -0.39 15.71
CA THR A 154 35.83 0.23 15.00
C THR A 154 35.45 -0.49 13.70
N ASP A 155 36.34 -1.32 13.17
CA ASP A 155 36.16 -1.96 11.86
C ASP A 155 35.17 -3.13 11.97
N SER A 156 34.46 -3.42 10.88
CA SER A 156 33.42 -4.45 10.87
C SER A 156 34.03 -5.86 10.93
N LEU A 157 33.38 -6.78 11.66
CA LEU A 157 33.75 -8.19 11.64
C LEU A 157 33.57 -8.82 10.26
N ASN A 158 32.67 -8.28 9.44
CA ASN A 158 32.47 -8.76 8.07
C ASN A 158 33.77 -8.73 7.26
N GLU A 159 34.66 -7.77 7.52
CA GLU A 159 35.92 -7.64 6.80
C GLU A 159 36.91 -8.80 7.03
N ALA A 160 36.70 -9.65 8.04
CA ALA A 160 37.44 -10.91 8.18
C ALA A 160 36.72 -12.10 7.55
N PHE A 161 35.39 -12.16 7.67
CA PHE A 161 34.61 -13.30 7.17
C PHE A 161 34.35 -13.27 5.66
N TYR A 162 34.46 -12.09 5.04
CA TYR A 162 34.24 -11.85 3.62
C TYR A 162 35.50 -11.33 2.91
N ALA A 163 36.68 -11.50 3.52
CA ALA A 163 37.95 -11.12 2.92
C ALA A 163 38.30 -12.02 1.71
N ASN A 164 38.79 -11.42 0.63
CA ASN A 164 39.27 -12.13 -0.57
C ASN A 164 40.78 -12.52 -0.50
N GLY A 165 41.40 -12.42 0.67
CA GLY A 165 42.85 -12.66 0.85
C GLY A 165 43.24 -14.13 1.09
N ASP A 166 44.53 -14.38 1.27
CA ASP A 166 45.11 -15.72 1.49
C ASP A 166 44.73 -16.37 2.85
N ILE A 167 43.98 -15.67 3.70
CA ILE A 167 43.57 -16.16 5.01
C ILE A 167 42.27 -16.95 4.88
N THR A 168 42.34 -18.26 5.11
CA THR A 168 41.16 -19.12 5.20
C THR A 168 40.81 -19.40 6.66
N LEU A 169 39.64 -18.95 7.10
CA LEU A 169 39.14 -19.19 8.45
C LEU A 169 38.59 -20.64 8.61
N PRO A 170 38.79 -21.29 9.77
CA PRO A 170 38.39 -22.68 9.97
C PRO A 170 36.87 -22.84 10.12
N PHE A 171 36.35 -23.92 9.55
CA PHE A 171 34.96 -24.34 9.71
C PHE A 171 34.81 -25.36 10.85
N ILE A 172 33.68 -25.32 11.56
CA ILE A 172 33.35 -26.29 12.61
C ILE A 172 31.89 -26.74 12.48
N PHE A 173 31.65 -28.03 12.78
CA PHE A 173 30.31 -28.60 12.88
C PHE A 173 29.70 -28.37 14.27
N ALA A 174 28.37 -28.24 14.31
CA ALA A 174 27.56 -28.12 15.51
C ALA A 174 27.86 -29.26 16.51
N GLY A 175 27.99 -28.91 17.79
CA GLY A 175 28.36 -29.82 18.87
C GLY A 175 29.87 -30.03 19.04
N GLY A 176 30.71 -29.56 18.10
CA GLY A 176 32.16 -29.66 18.19
C GLY A 176 32.73 -28.90 19.40
N HIS A 177 33.69 -29.52 20.10
CA HIS A 177 34.45 -28.88 21.20
C HIS A 177 35.45 -27.90 20.60
N ILE A 178 35.25 -26.60 20.85
CA ILE A 178 36.02 -25.51 20.22
C ILE A 178 37.07 -24.85 21.13
N GLY A 179 37.13 -25.27 22.40
CA GLY A 179 38.04 -24.73 23.39
C GLY A 179 37.52 -24.93 24.80
N ASP A 180 38.31 -24.51 25.78
CA ASP A 180 37.91 -24.55 27.19
C ASP A 180 37.76 -23.13 27.72
N PHE A 181 36.67 -22.84 28.43
CA PHE A 181 36.49 -21.56 29.10
C PHE A 181 37.46 -21.40 30.27
N ASP A 182 37.99 -20.19 30.45
CA ASP A 182 38.94 -19.87 31.51
C ASP A 182 38.21 -19.48 32.80
N THR A 183 38.30 -20.33 33.83
CA THR A 183 37.64 -20.12 35.13
C THR A 183 38.38 -19.16 36.06
N THR A 184 39.51 -18.58 35.65
CA THR A 184 40.21 -17.54 36.45
C THR A 184 39.52 -16.18 36.37
N SER A 185 38.59 -16.00 35.43
CA SER A 185 37.65 -14.88 35.39
C SER A 185 36.28 -15.37 34.96
N ASP A 186 35.38 -14.43 34.76
CA ASP A 186 34.13 -14.68 34.06
C ASP A 186 34.38 -15.08 32.60
N PHE A 187 33.44 -15.85 32.05
CA PHE A 187 33.37 -16.32 30.67
C PHE A 187 31.90 -16.40 30.25
N GLY A 188 31.59 -16.56 28.96
CA GLY A 188 30.19 -16.65 28.56
C GLY A 188 29.94 -16.54 27.06
N ILE A 189 28.84 -15.87 26.69
CA ILE A 189 28.35 -15.83 25.32
C ILE A 189 27.64 -14.51 24.98
N ALA A 190 27.82 -14.05 23.74
CA ALA A 190 26.98 -13.04 23.10
C ALA A 190 26.33 -13.65 21.85
N VAL A 191 25.03 -13.39 21.64
CA VAL A 191 24.30 -13.78 20.43
C VAL A 191 23.89 -12.50 19.71
N VAL A 192 24.37 -12.34 18.48
CA VAL A 192 24.19 -11.15 17.66
C VAL A 192 23.31 -11.49 16.47
N PHE A 193 22.28 -10.68 16.25
CA PHE A 193 21.30 -10.82 15.20
C PHE A 193 21.55 -9.79 14.10
N GLU A 194 21.21 -10.16 12.86
CA GLU A 194 21.20 -9.22 11.74
C GLU A 194 20.19 -8.10 12.01
N LYS A 195 20.63 -6.85 11.79
CA LYS A 195 19.80 -5.65 11.89
C LYS A 195 20.29 -4.66 10.84
N ILE A 196 19.37 -4.12 10.05
CA ILE A 196 19.69 -3.06 9.08
C ILE A 196 20.22 -1.82 9.82
N GLY A 197 21.31 -1.25 9.33
CA GLY A 197 22.00 -0.13 9.95
C GLY A 197 22.83 -0.47 11.19
N PHE A 198 23.12 -1.75 11.46
CA PHE A 198 24.02 -2.16 12.53
C PHE A 198 25.06 -3.18 12.02
N GLN A 199 26.34 -2.91 12.28
CA GLN A 199 27.45 -3.79 11.91
C GLN A 199 28.27 -4.16 13.15
N PRO A 200 28.38 -5.45 13.51
CA PRO A 200 29.21 -5.90 14.62
C PRO A 200 30.70 -5.63 14.34
N THR A 201 31.41 -5.00 15.28
CA THR A 201 32.82 -4.61 15.10
C THR A 201 33.81 -5.51 15.81
N PHE A 202 35.10 -5.41 15.45
CA PHE A 202 36.19 -6.14 16.11
C PHE A 202 36.29 -5.88 17.61
N LYS A 203 35.84 -4.71 18.10
CA LYS A 203 35.69 -4.42 19.53
C LYS A 203 34.92 -5.52 20.26
N LEU A 204 33.80 -5.96 19.69
CA LEU A 204 32.95 -6.99 20.27
C LEU A 204 33.69 -8.34 20.37
N ALA A 205 34.57 -8.63 19.42
CA ALA A 205 35.43 -9.82 19.45
C ALA A 205 36.61 -9.70 20.42
N ARG A 206 37.04 -8.50 20.82
CA ARG A 206 38.21 -8.26 21.68
C ARG A 206 37.87 -7.88 23.13
N GLU A 207 36.59 -7.73 23.45
CA GLU A 207 36.12 -7.45 24.81
C GLU A 207 35.56 -8.69 25.51
N LEU A 208 35.88 -8.85 26.80
CA LEU A 208 35.25 -9.89 27.64
C LEU A 208 33.80 -9.51 27.99
N ASP A 209 33.62 -8.31 28.56
CA ASP A 209 32.31 -7.75 28.91
C ASP A 209 31.99 -6.59 27.98
N SER A 210 31.19 -6.86 26.95
CA SER A 210 30.82 -5.90 25.93
C SER A 210 29.58 -5.11 26.33
N ASN A 211 29.67 -3.80 26.18
CA ASN A 211 28.61 -2.87 26.57
C ASN A 211 28.40 -1.82 25.47
N LEU A 212 27.14 -1.48 25.23
CA LEU A 212 26.79 -0.18 24.65
C LEU A 212 26.87 0.84 25.78
N SER A 213 27.80 1.79 25.66
CA SER A 213 28.06 2.81 26.67
C SER A 213 28.00 4.20 26.06
N PHE A 214 27.25 5.07 26.70
CA PHE A 214 27.08 6.46 26.28
C PHE A 214 27.55 7.42 27.38
N THR A 215 28.02 8.60 26.97
CA THR A 215 28.28 9.69 27.93
C THR A 215 26.96 10.23 28.45
N ALA A 216 26.77 10.31 29.78
CA ALA A 216 25.55 10.86 30.37
C ALA A 216 25.11 12.19 29.74
N LEU A 217 23.82 12.31 29.42
CA LEU A 217 23.26 13.55 28.88
C LEU A 217 23.33 14.69 29.93
N PRO A 218 23.58 15.95 29.52
CA PRO A 218 23.54 17.08 30.44
C PRO A 218 22.11 17.32 30.97
N SER A 219 21.97 17.97 32.13
CA SER A 219 20.67 18.20 32.79
C SER A 219 19.68 19.07 31.99
N GLY A 220 20.15 19.76 30.94
CA GLY A 220 19.35 20.56 30.01
C GLY A 220 19.46 20.08 28.57
N ALA A 221 19.71 18.78 28.35
CA ALA A 221 19.86 18.23 27.00
C ALA A 221 18.66 18.59 26.10
N THR A 222 18.95 18.96 24.87
CA THR A 222 17.93 19.30 23.87
C THR A 222 17.15 18.06 23.46
N ASP A 223 15.97 18.24 22.85
CA ASP A 223 15.19 17.10 22.36
C ASP A 223 15.91 16.37 21.23
N THR A 224 16.69 17.07 20.43
CA THR A 224 17.61 16.50 19.43
C THR A 224 18.69 15.61 20.06
N GLU A 225 19.33 16.04 21.16
CA GLU A 225 20.31 15.20 21.87
C GLU A 225 19.67 13.94 22.46
N LYS A 226 18.46 14.06 23.01
CA LYS A 226 17.67 12.92 23.52
C LYS A 226 17.26 11.98 22.39
N PHE A 227 16.87 12.51 21.23
CA PHE A 227 16.48 11.70 20.08
C PHE A 227 17.69 10.97 19.47
N LYS A 228 18.84 11.62 19.33
CA LYS A 228 20.09 10.94 18.93
C LYS A 228 20.48 9.83 19.90
N ARG A 229 20.32 10.07 21.21
CA ARG A 229 20.49 9.00 22.22
C ARG A 229 19.53 7.85 21.97
N LYS A 230 18.25 8.14 21.77
CA LYS A 230 17.21 7.13 21.51
C LYS A 230 17.54 6.31 20.27
N HIS A 231 17.92 6.95 19.17
CA HIS A 231 18.36 6.28 17.94
C HIS A 231 19.53 5.32 18.20
N ALA A 232 20.60 5.80 18.82
CA ALA A 232 21.77 4.96 19.10
C ALA A 232 21.45 3.77 20.03
N LYS A 233 20.43 3.88 20.89
CA LYS A 233 19.98 2.78 21.76
C LYS A 233 19.27 1.66 21.00
N GLU A 234 18.77 1.89 19.77
CA GLU A 234 18.14 0.85 18.94
C GLU A 234 19.10 -0.31 18.62
N ASP A 235 20.42 -0.09 18.66
CA ASP A 235 21.42 -1.13 18.44
C ASP A 235 21.43 -2.21 19.53
N SER A 236 20.87 -1.93 20.71
CA SER A 236 20.66 -2.96 21.73
C SER A 236 19.76 -4.09 21.26
N LEU A 237 18.90 -3.83 20.27
CA LEU A 237 17.96 -4.79 19.70
C LEU A 237 18.60 -5.77 18.70
N ALA A 238 19.89 -5.60 18.37
CA ALA A 238 20.68 -6.59 17.65
C ALA A 238 21.19 -7.73 18.56
N PHE A 239 20.90 -7.68 19.87
CA PHE A 239 21.36 -8.66 20.84
C PHE A 239 20.19 -9.23 21.64
N MET A 240 20.37 -10.45 22.15
CA MET A 240 19.38 -11.10 23.01
C MET A 240 20.05 -11.77 24.22
N ASP A 241 19.34 -11.76 25.34
CA ASP A 241 19.70 -12.56 26.52
C ASP A 241 19.78 -14.04 26.12
N SER A 242 20.92 -14.69 26.37
CA SER A 242 21.10 -16.12 26.12
C SER A 242 20.04 -16.98 26.82
N ALA A 243 19.50 -16.54 27.96
CA ALA A 243 18.38 -17.20 28.63
C ALA A 243 17.13 -17.24 27.74
N ALA A 244 16.79 -16.12 27.11
CA ALA A 244 15.66 -16.01 26.18
C ALA A 244 15.95 -16.70 24.83
N PHE A 245 17.19 -16.63 24.34
CA PHE A 245 17.63 -17.34 23.14
C PHE A 245 17.46 -18.86 23.27
N PHE A 246 18.05 -19.47 24.31
CA PHE A 246 17.89 -20.90 24.56
C PHE A 246 16.46 -21.25 24.94
N GLY A 247 15.75 -20.32 25.59
CA GLY A 247 14.34 -20.44 25.85
C GLY A 247 13.45 -20.51 24.61
N ALA A 248 13.91 -19.95 23.48
CA ALA A 248 13.17 -20.01 22.24
C ALA A 248 13.06 -21.41 21.65
N PHE A 249 13.94 -22.33 22.06
CA PHE A 249 13.93 -23.74 21.67
C PHE A 249 12.92 -24.59 22.46
N TYR A 250 11.98 -23.97 23.20
CA TYR A 250 10.96 -24.67 24.00
C TYR A 250 10.26 -25.81 23.23
N ASN A 251 9.87 -25.57 21.97
CA ASN A 251 9.24 -26.56 21.10
C ASN A 251 10.24 -27.31 20.19
N GLU A 252 11.29 -26.63 19.72
CA GLU A 252 12.26 -27.19 18.75
C GLU A 252 13.25 -28.18 19.37
N GLY A 253 13.60 -27.97 20.63
CA GLY A 253 14.61 -28.75 21.36
C GLY A 253 16.05 -28.30 21.09
N ILE A 254 16.91 -28.61 22.06
CA ILE A 254 18.34 -28.28 22.01
C ILE A 254 19.17 -29.41 22.62
N GLU A 255 20.32 -29.70 22.03
CA GLU A 255 21.26 -30.72 22.50
C GLU A 255 22.12 -30.20 23.63
N VAL A 256 22.15 -30.93 24.76
CA VAL A 256 22.87 -30.53 25.96
C VAL A 256 23.82 -31.64 26.40
N TYR A 257 25.09 -31.29 26.60
CA TYR A 257 26.09 -32.24 27.07
C TYR A 257 25.97 -32.46 28.58
N ASP A 258 25.74 -33.71 28.99
CA ASP A 258 25.58 -34.08 30.41
C ASP A 258 26.90 -34.42 31.12
N GLY A 259 28.02 -34.40 30.39
CA GLY A 259 29.34 -34.85 30.83
C GLY A 259 29.81 -36.13 30.14
N THR A 260 28.90 -36.86 29.49
CA THR A 260 29.18 -38.09 28.74
C THR A 260 28.73 -37.97 27.29
N GLU A 261 27.47 -37.60 27.05
CA GLU A 261 26.86 -37.50 25.74
C GLU A 261 25.93 -36.29 25.61
N PHE A 262 25.51 -35.99 24.38
CA PHE A 262 24.50 -34.97 24.09
C PHE A 262 23.10 -35.58 24.19
N ASN A 263 22.21 -34.88 24.89
CA ASN A 263 20.81 -35.25 25.03
C ASN A 263 19.90 -34.09 24.64
N THR A 264 18.86 -34.36 23.84
CA THR A 264 17.85 -33.37 23.47
C THR A 264 17.04 -32.95 24.70
N LYS A 265 16.91 -31.64 24.93
CA LYS A 265 16.07 -31.03 25.96
C LYS A 265 14.97 -30.19 25.31
N THR A 266 13.73 -30.36 25.77
CA THR A 266 12.54 -29.62 25.31
C THR A 266 11.68 -29.19 26.50
N GLY A 267 10.73 -28.29 26.27
CA GLY A 267 9.72 -27.93 27.27
C GLY A 267 10.33 -27.45 28.59
N ASN A 268 9.88 -28.04 29.70
CA ASN A 268 10.34 -27.66 31.05
C ASN A 268 11.79 -28.06 31.34
N ASP A 269 12.38 -29.02 30.61
CA ASP A 269 13.77 -29.44 30.84
C ASP A 269 14.75 -28.34 30.43
N ILE A 270 14.41 -27.55 29.40
CA ILE A 270 15.16 -26.34 29.04
C ILE A 270 15.20 -25.36 30.23
N TYR A 271 14.08 -25.15 30.92
CA TYR A 271 14.07 -24.30 32.11
C TYR A 271 14.98 -24.85 33.20
N ASN A 272 14.77 -26.12 33.55
CA ASN A 272 15.37 -26.74 34.72
C ASN A 272 16.87 -26.99 34.57
N GLU A 273 17.33 -27.31 33.36
CA GLU A 273 18.71 -27.75 33.11
C GLU A 273 19.58 -26.68 32.47
N ILE A 274 19.00 -25.77 31.67
CA ILE A 274 19.74 -24.76 30.91
C ILE A 274 19.57 -23.38 31.54
N ILE A 275 18.32 -22.94 31.66
CA ILE A 275 18.00 -21.56 32.02
C ILE A 275 18.13 -21.31 33.52
N ALA A 276 17.97 -22.33 34.37
CA ALA A 276 17.97 -22.21 35.83
C ALA A 276 19.22 -21.51 36.43
N LYS A 277 20.35 -21.52 35.73
CA LYS A 277 21.60 -20.85 36.14
C LYS A 277 21.67 -19.37 35.75
N HIS A 278 20.80 -18.89 34.86
CA HIS A 278 20.74 -17.50 34.45
C HIS A 278 20.09 -16.66 35.54
N PHE A 279 20.55 -15.41 35.68
CA PHE A 279 20.01 -14.49 36.68
C PHE A 279 18.55 -14.13 36.32
N TYR A 280 18.31 -13.76 35.06
CA TYR A 280 17.00 -13.36 34.52
C TYR A 280 16.17 -14.51 33.93
N LYS A 281 16.22 -15.69 34.57
CA LYS A 281 15.46 -16.90 34.16
C LYS A 281 13.93 -16.76 34.11
N ASN A 282 13.36 -15.77 34.81
CA ASN A 282 11.91 -15.48 34.86
C ASN A 282 11.59 -14.06 34.37
N ARG A 283 12.40 -13.54 33.45
CA ARG A 283 12.20 -12.22 32.83
C ARG A 283 11.62 -12.35 31.43
N ILE A 284 10.63 -11.54 31.11
CA ILE A 284 10.00 -11.49 29.80
C ILE A 284 10.45 -10.21 29.10
N TYR A 285 10.92 -10.35 27.87
CA TYR A 285 11.31 -9.25 27.00
C TYR A 285 10.20 -9.06 25.95
N VAL A 286 9.65 -7.86 25.85
CA VAL A 286 8.61 -7.51 24.88
C VAL A 286 9.15 -6.40 23.98
N ASP A 287 9.41 -6.77 22.73
CA ASP A 287 9.92 -5.95 21.65
C ASP A 287 8.78 -5.59 20.70
N ILE A 288 8.40 -4.31 20.69
CA ILE A 288 7.28 -3.80 19.90
C ILE A 288 7.86 -2.91 18.80
N ARG A 289 7.53 -3.21 17.54
CA ARG A 289 8.04 -2.54 16.35
C ARG A 289 6.95 -1.82 15.56
N ASN A 290 7.33 -0.73 14.91
CA ASN A 290 6.49 -0.06 13.91
C ASN A 290 6.67 -0.66 12.51
N GLU A 291 6.03 -0.06 11.50
CA GLU A 291 6.05 -0.47 10.09
C GLU A 291 7.44 -0.43 9.44
N PHE A 292 8.38 0.35 9.98
CA PHE A 292 9.77 0.46 9.49
C PHE A 292 10.74 -0.44 10.28
N ASN A 293 10.21 -1.31 11.14
CA ASN A 293 10.94 -2.20 12.03
C ASN A 293 11.80 -1.47 13.09
N ASP A 294 11.50 -0.20 13.38
CA ASP A 294 12.02 0.56 14.52
C ASP A 294 11.14 0.36 15.77
N SER A 295 11.64 0.70 16.97
CA SER A 295 10.84 0.52 18.20
C SER A 295 9.54 1.34 18.20
N PHE A 296 8.49 0.81 18.85
CA PHE A 296 7.10 1.29 18.87
C PHE A 296 6.90 2.80 18.71
N ASN A 297 7.45 3.61 19.62
CA ASN A 297 7.28 5.06 19.61
C ASN A 297 8.55 5.77 19.12
N TYR A 298 9.35 5.16 18.24
CA TYR A 298 10.62 5.73 17.76
C TYR A 298 10.44 7.16 17.25
N TYR A 299 9.41 7.41 16.43
CA TYR A 299 9.08 8.72 15.83
C TYR A 299 8.26 9.66 16.74
N ASN A 300 8.08 9.33 18.02
CA ASN A 300 7.35 10.11 19.03
C ASN A 300 5.85 10.32 18.78
N ASN A 301 5.24 9.61 17.84
CA ASN A 301 3.84 9.73 17.40
C ASN A 301 2.80 9.05 18.30
N TYR A 302 3.20 8.16 19.22
CA TYR A 302 2.27 7.43 20.10
C TYR A 302 2.34 7.86 21.58
N GLY A 303 3.46 8.46 21.98
CA GLY A 303 3.83 8.59 23.39
C GLY A 303 4.36 7.28 23.99
N ASN A 304 4.96 7.37 25.18
CA ASN A 304 5.65 6.22 25.80
C ASN A 304 4.75 5.34 26.66
N ILE A 305 3.54 5.81 27.00
CA ILE A 305 2.63 5.11 27.91
C ILE A 305 1.73 4.18 27.09
N ILE A 306 1.87 2.88 27.33
CA ILE A 306 0.90 1.87 26.91
C ILE A 306 0.12 1.38 28.13
N GLN A 307 -0.81 0.46 27.93
CA GLN A 307 -1.52 -0.21 29.00
C GLN A 307 -1.35 -1.73 28.93
N TRP A 308 -1.46 -2.37 30.08
CA TRP A 308 -1.42 -3.84 30.17
C TRP A 308 -2.40 -4.41 31.22
N ASN A 309 -2.74 -5.69 31.08
CA ASN A 309 -3.34 -6.49 32.14
C ASN A 309 -2.47 -7.71 32.44
N LEU A 310 -2.06 -7.86 33.70
CA LEU A 310 -1.22 -8.97 34.18
C LEU A 310 -1.88 -9.77 35.32
N ASP A 311 -3.14 -9.50 35.66
CA ASP A 311 -3.83 -10.08 36.81
C ASP A 311 -5.10 -10.87 36.48
N ASN A 312 -5.45 -10.97 35.19
CA ASN A 312 -6.63 -11.69 34.68
C ASN A 312 -7.98 -11.07 35.08
N THR A 313 -8.02 -9.74 35.33
CA THR A 313 -9.24 -9.01 35.73
C THR A 313 -9.81 -8.09 34.65
N GLU A 314 -9.31 -8.17 33.41
CA GLU A 314 -9.63 -7.27 32.26
C GLU A 314 -9.35 -5.77 32.51
N THR A 315 -8.90 -5.39 33.71
CA THR A 315 -8.59 -4.01 34.07
C THR A 315 -7.21 -3.63 33.53
N LEU A 316 -7.15 -2.63 32.67
CA LEU A 316 -5.92 -2.15 32.08
C LEU A 316 -5.21 -1.15 33.01
N THR A 317 -3.89 -1.23 33.08
CA THR A 317 -3.04 -0.33 33.88
C THR A 317 -1.93 0.28 33.04
N ASN A 318 -1.67 1.57 33.24
CA ASN A 318 -0.65 2.29 32.47
C ASN A 318 0.77 1.80 32.82
N VAL A 319 1.62 1.72 31.80
CA VAL A 319 3.03 1.38 31.90
C VAL A 319 3.85 2.15 30.85
N ASP A 320 4.99 2.70 31.25
CA ASP A 320 5.96 3.28 30.30
C ASP A 320 6.67 2.11 29.58
N TYR A 321 6.53 2.03 28.25
CA TYR A 321 7.19 1.01 27.42
C TYR A 321 8.72 1.04 27.62
N TYR A 322 9.30 2.22 27.77
CA TYR A 322 10.73 2.45 27.96
C TYR A 322 11.14 2.53 29.45
N ARG A 323 10.32 2.00 30.39
CA ARG A 323 10.57 2.06 31.85
C ARG A 323 11.90 1.46 32.28
N ASN A 324 12.48 0.55 31.49
CA ASN A 324 13.77 -0.05 31.76
C ASN A 324 14.90 0.88 31.31
N PHE A 325 15.13 1.96 32.06
CA PHE A 325 16.20 2.93 31.82
C PHE A 325 16.23 3.53 30.40
N LYS A 326 15.05 3.76 29.82
CA LYS A 326 14.90 4.37 28.48
C LYS A 326 15.51 3.54 27.34
N TRP A 327 15.64 2.22 27.51
CA TRP A 327 16.03 1.29 26.45
C TRP A 327 14.79 0.77 25.68
N PRO A 328 14.91 0.43 24.39
CA PRO A 328 13.77 0.25 23.47
C PRO A 328 13.06 -1.11 23.58
N LEU A 329 12.84 -1.58 24.81
CA LEU A 329 12.17 -2.84 25.09
C LEU A 329 11.49 -2.82 26.46
N LEU A 330 10.30 -3.41 26.54
CA LEU A 330 9.58 -3.57 27.79
C LEU A 330 10.03 -4.85 28.50
N VAL A 331 10.26 -4.75 29.81
CA VAL A 331 10.65 -5.87 30.68
C VAL A 331 9.54 -6.15 31.68
N ILE A 332 9.15 -7.42 31.81
CA ILE A 332 8.21 -7.92 32.82
C ILE A 332 8.93 -8.96 33.68
N ASN A 333 8.84 -8.86 35.01
CA ASN A 333 9.50 -9.78 35.93
C ASN A 333 8.47 -10.74 36.57
N ASP A 334 8.78 -12.04 36.60
CA ASP A 334 8.03 -13.05 37.37
C ASP A 334 8.93 -13.78 38.40
N ASP A 335 10.04 -13.17 38.79
CA ASP A 335 10.87 -13.70 39.87
C ASP A 335 10.12 -13.71 41.22
N SER A 336 10.45 -14.66 42.10
CA SER A 336 9.67 -14.94 43.31
C SER A 336 9.48 -13.76 44.27
N SER A 337 10.42 -12.81 44.28
CA SER A 337 10.39 -11.63 45.15
C SER A 337 9.82 -10.37 44.49
N VAL A 338 9.64 -10.36 43.17
CA VAL A 338 9.34 -9.14 42.38
C VAL A 338 8.37 -9.41 41.22
N SER A 339 7.54 -10.46 41.35
CA SER A 339 6.58 -10.83 40.31
C SER A 339 5.55 -9.72 40.08
N GLU A 340 5.42 -9.31 38.82
CA GLU A 340 4.43 -8.32 38.36
C GLU A 340 3.10 -8.98 37.96
N PHE A 341 3.04 -10.31 37.91
CA PHE A 341 1.82 -11.05 37.62
C PHE A 341 0.94 -11.19 38.87
N GLY A 342 -0.36 -10.92 38.71
CA GLY A 342 -1.33 -11.16 39.76
C GLY A 342 -1.40 -12.63 40.15
N THR A 343 -1.65 -12.92 41.43
CA THR A 343 -1.71 -14.31 41.95
C THR A 343 -2.82 -15.14 41.30
N ALA A 344 -3.87 -14.50 40.79
CA ALA A 344 -4.96 -15.14 40.05
C ALA A 344 -4.58 -15.47 38.58
N ASN A 345 -3.53 -14.86 38.04
CA ASN A 345 -3.08 -15.09 36.67
C ASN A 345 -2.16 -16.32 36.61
N THR A 346 -2.75 -17.50 36.79
CA THR A 346 -2.03 -18.79 36.77
C THR A 346 -1.48 -19.16 35.40
N ASP A 347 -2.07 -18.61 34.34
CA ASP A 347 -1.66 -18.83 32.94
C ASP A 347 -0.66 -17.81 32.43
N LYS A 348 -0.37 -16.79 33.24
CA LYS A 348 0.61 -15.73 32.95
C LYS A 348 0.27 -15.01 31.65
N ASN A 349 -1.02 -14.83 31.41
CA ASN A 349 -1.52 -14.14 30.23
C ASN A 349 -1.20 -12.64 30.33
N ILE A 350 -0.92 -12.03 29.19
CA ILE A 350 -0.65 -10.60 29.04
C ILE A 350 -1.62 -10.07 27.99
N LEU A 351 -2.36 -9.03 28.34
CA LEU A 351 -3.11 -8.21 27.38
C LEU A 351 -2.46 -6.84 27.30
N PHE A 352 -2.27 -6.31 26.09
CA PHE A 352 -1.83 -4.93 25.89
C PHE A 352 -2.94 -4.08 25.29
N ALA A 353 -2.92 -2.79 25.61
CA ALA A 353 -3.63 -1.78 24.86
C ALA A 353 -2.69 -0.62 24.55
N PHE A 354 -2.81 -0.08 23.34
CA PHE A 354 -1.94 0.92 22.77
C PHE A 354 -2.74 2.20 22.48
N PRO A 355 -2.12 3.38 22.61
CA PRO A 355 -2.71 4.60 22.08
C PRO A 355 -2.83 4.51 20.55
N THR A 356 -3.88 5.11 20.00
CA THR A 356 -4.10 5.16 18.54
C THR A 356 -3.04 6.02 17.84
N GLY A 357 -2.65 7.17 18.42
CA GLY A 357 -1.67 8.08 17.81
C GLY A 357 -2.12 8.53 16.41
N ASP A 358 -1.23 8.42 15.44
CA ASP A 358 -1.51 8.62 14.01
C ASP A 358 -1.83 7.32 13.24
N ASN A 359 -2.14 6.23 13.95
CA ASN A 359 -2.46 4.94 13.36
C ASN A 359 -3.96 4.69 13.35
N GLU A 360 -4.65 5.28 12.37
CA GLU A 360 -6.12 5.15 12.22
C GLU A 360 -6.56 3.74 11.79
N PHE A 361 -5.64 2.96 11.21
CA PHE A 361 -5.89 1.60 10.72
C PHE A 361 -4.82 0.63 11.23
N PRO A 362 -4.79 0.34 12.54
CA PRO A 362 -3.75 -0.45 13.15
C PRO A 362 -3.81 -1.91 12.71
N LEU A 363 -2.64 -2.53 12.58
CA LEU A 363 -2.50 -3.96 12.33
C LEU A 363 -1.45 -4.55 13.27
N PHE A 364 -1.83 -5.55 14.05
CA PHE A 364 -0.87 -6.32 14.84
C PHE A 364 -0.23 -7.42 14.00
N TYR A 365 1.08 -7.59 14.14
CA TYR A 365 1.86 -8.70 13.59
C TYR A 365 2.60 -9.45 14.71
N TYR A 366 2.14 -10.64 15.06
CA TYR A 366 2.70 -11.44 16.15
C TYR A 366 3.88 -12.31 15.68
N LYS A 367 4.96 -11.68 15.19
CA LYS A 367 6.15 -12.39 14.66
C LYS A 367 6.59 -13.54 15.57
N ARG A 368 6.71 -13.23 16.87
CA ARG A 368 7.00 -14.21 17.90
C ARG A 368 6.18 -13.89 19.14
N ALA A 369 4.99 -14.48 19.22
CA ALA A 369 4.16 -14.49 20.43
C ALA A 369 3.27 -15.73 20.47
N PHE A 370 3.07 -16.29 21.66
CA PHE A 370 2.10 -17.37 21.87
C PHE A 370 0.76 -16.73 22.20
N LEU A 371 -0.24 -16.93 21.34
CA LEU A 371 -1.57 -16.37 21.58
C LEU A 371 -2.36 -17.30 22.50
N GLU A 372 -3.10 -16.75 23.47
CA GLU A 372 -3.89 -17.55 24.44
C GLU A 372 -4.81 -18.55 23.74
N GLU A 373 -5.46 -18.13 22.65
CA GLU A 373 -6.38 -18.96 21.86
C GLU A 373 -5.70 -20.09 21.08
N VAL A 374 -4.39 -19.96 20.79
CA VAL A 374 -3.57 -20.95 20.08
C VAL A 374 -2.82 -21.86 21.06
N GLY A 375 -2.45 -21.34 22.23
CA GLY A 375 -1.62 -22.00 23.23
C GLY A 375 -0.11 -21.78 22.99
N LEU A 376 0.73 -22.72 23.44
CA LEU A 376 2.20 -22.62 23.35
C LEU A 376 2.75 -23.02 21.97
N THR A 377 2.05 -22.64 20.92
CA THR A 377 2.46 -22.77 19.52
C THR A 377 2.43 -21.38 18.88
N LEU A 378 3.41 -21.05 18.05
CA LEU A 378 3.40 -19.78 17.34
C LEU A 378 2.25 -19.77 16.32
N PRO A 379 1.53 -18.64 16.14
CA PRO A 379 0.53 -18.54 15.10
C PRO A 379 1.17 -18.70 13.72
N GLU A 380 0.40 -19.14 12.73
CA GLU A 380 0.83 -19.34 11.35
C GLU A 380 -0.10 -18.63 10.36
N ALA A 381 0.38 -18.40 9.13
CA ALA A 381 -0.36 -17.76 8.05
C ALA A 381 -1.04 -16.44 8.50
N LYS A 382 -2.31 -16.22 8.12
CA LYS A 382 -3.06 -15.01 8.48
C LYS A 382 -3.27 -14.85 10.00
N ASP A 383 -3.23 -15.92 10.78
CA ASP A 383 -3.53 -15.86 12.22
C ASP A 383 -2.40 -15.18 13.01
N ILE A 384 -1.24 -14.97 12.36
CA ILE A 384 -0.15 -14.11 12.86
C ILE A 384 -0.56 -12.64 12.87
N PHE A 385 -1.53 -12.25 12.05
CA PHE A 385 -2.01 -10.89 11.94
C PHE A 385 -3.34 -10.70 12.70
N PHE A 386 -3.57 -9.47 13.16
CA PHE A 386 -4.85 -9.11 13.79
C PHE A 386 -5.17 -7.65 13.57
N THR A 387 -6.29 -7.38 12.92
CA THR A 387 -6.89 -6.04 12.81
C THR A 387 -7.80 -5.82 14.02
N PRO A 388 -7.40 -4.98 14.98
CA PRO A 388 -8.18 -4.69 16.17
C PRO A 388 -9.30 -3.68 15.86
N VAL A 389 -10.27 -3.61 16.76
CA VAL A 389 -11.25 -2.51 16.78
C VAL A 389 -10.70 -1.38 17.65
N ILE A 390 -10.78 -0.14 17.18
CA ILE A 390 -10.45 1.05 17.97
C ILE A 390 -11.65 1.41 18.85
N THR A 391 -11.44 1.64 20.14
CA THR A 391 -12.50 2.06 21.08
C THR A 391 -11.91 3.10 22.03
N ASP A 392 -12.52 4.29 22.09
CA ASP A 392 -12.07 5.41 22.94
C ASP A 392 -10.56 5.73 22.76
N ASP A 393 -10.08 5.78 21.51
CA ASP A 393 -8.67 5.97 21.13
C ASP A 393 -7.69 4.91 21.64
N GLU A 394 -8.18 3.77 22.13
CA GLU A 394 -7.39 2.62 22.56
C GLU A 394 -7.49 1.45 21.59
N VAL A 395 -6.33 0.81 21.36
CA VAL A 395 -6.18 -0.32 20.45
C VAL A 395 -5.69 -1.55 21.20
N LYS A 396 -6.53 -2.57 21.35
CA LYS A 396 -6.24 -3.76 22.17
C LYS A 396 -5.59 -4.88 21.35
N SER A 397 -4.55 -5.50 21.90
CA SER A 397 -3.94 -6.71 21.32
C SER A 397 -4.81 -7.94 21.59
N LYS A 398 -4.45 -9.06 20.96
CA LYS A 398 -4.84 -10.39 21.48
C LYS A 398 -4.09 -10.68 22.77
N LYS A 399 -4.65 -11.57 23.60
CA LYS A 399 -3.97 -12.07 24.80
C LYS A 399 -2.80 -12.96 24.42
N ILE A 400 -1.65 -12.70 25.02
CA ILE A 400 -0.42 -13.48 24.89
C ILE A 400 -0.32 -14.40 26.10
N THR A 401 0.05 -15.66 25.91
CA THR A 401 0.28 -16.63 26.97
C THR A 401 1.76 -17.03 27.04
N LEU A 402 2.21 -17.59 28.17
CA LEU A 402 3.63 -17.84 28.42
C LEU A 402 3.91 -19.29 28.81
N PRO A 403 5.02 -19.89 28.34
CA PRO A 403 5.51 -21.11 28.95
C PRO A 403 5.82 -20.85 30.42
N LYS A 404 5.62 -21.87 31.28
CA LYS A 404 5.81 -21.73 32.73
C LYS A 404 6.38 -22.99 33.36
N SER A 405 7.29 -22.81 34.31
CA SER A 405 7.84 -23.88 35.15
C SER A 405 7.71 -23.51 36.62
N GLY A 406 7.26 -24.45 37.46
CA GLY A 406 7.03 -24.18 38.89
C GLY A 406 6.04 -23.04 39.19
N GLY A 407 5.08 -22.77 38.28
CA GLY A 407 4.13 -21.66 38.40
C GLY A 407 4.70 -20.28 38.06
N ARG A 408 5.93 -20.23 37.54
CA ARG A 408 6.60 -18.99 37.10
C ARG A 408 6.76 -18.98 35.59
N ALA A 409 6.57 -17.80 35.00
CA ALA A 409 6.78 -17.55 33.59
C ALA A 409 8.24 -17.83 33.22
N PHE A 410 8.39 -18.56 32.14
CA PHE A 410 9.64 -18.94 31.53
C PHE A 410 10.20 -17.73 30.75
N THR A 411 11.50 -17.44 30.84
CA THR A 411 12.10 -16.32 30.09
C THR A 411 11.86 -16.43 28.59
N ASN A 412 11.37 -15.37 27.96
CA ASN A 412 11.10 -15.37 26.52
C ASN A 412 11.29 -13.98 25.93
N TYR A 413 11.45 -13.96 24.61
CA TYR A 413 11.52 -12.76 23.80
C TYR A 413 10.32 -12.74 22.86
N PHE A 414 9.42 -11.79 23.09
CA PHE A 414 8.26 -11.57 22.23
C PHE A 414 8.51 -10.41 21.29
N LYS A 415 8.27 -10.62 20.00
CA LYS A 415 8.36 -9.59 18.98
C LYS A 415 6.99 -9.38 18.34
N ILE A 416 6.48 -8.16 18.45
CA ILE A 416 5.14 -7.75 18.00
C ILE A 416 5.28 -6.52 17.10
N GLY A 417 4.71 -6.53 15.91
CA GLY A 417 4.53 -5.34 15.09
C GLY A 417 3.22 -4.65 15.46
N TYR A 418 3.26 -3.34 15.74
CA TYR A 418 2.11 -2.45 15.74
C TYR A 418 2.22 -1.57 14.50
N LEU A 419 1.64 -2.05 13.42
CA LEU A 419 1.89 -1.58 12.07
C LEU A 419 0.81 -0.58 11.68
N ARG A 420 1.24 0.48 11.00
CA ARG A 420 0.37 1.50 10.42
C ARG A 420 0.16 1.20 8.94
N SER A 421 -1.08 1.35 8.49
CA SER A 421 -1.46 1.24 7.08
C SER A 421 -1.05 2.49 6.29
N THR A 422 -0.87 2.40 4.97
CA THR A 422 -0.60 3.55 4.08
C THR A 422 -1.82 4.46 3.87
N GLU A 423 -2.90 4.25 4.61
CA GLU A 423 -4.20 4.90 4.42
C GLU A 423 -4.33 6.21 5.21
N ASN A 424 -4.56 7.33 4.50
CA ASN A 424 -5.00 8.63 5.06
C ASN A 424 -4.37 8.99 6.41
N PHE A 425 -3.04 8.85 6.51
CA PHE A 425 -2.37 9.07 7.78
C PHE A 425 -2.31 10.57 8.08
N ARG A 426 -2.67 10.92 9.32
CA ARG A 426 -2.44 12.27 9.83
C ARG A 426 -1.01 12.35 10.34
N GLU A 427 -0.19 13.21 9.74
CA GLU A 427 1.15 13.46 10.27
C GLU A 427 1.10 13.91 11.73
N GLN A 428 1.87 13.21 12.57
CA GLN A 428 2.07 13.56 13.96
C GLN A 428 3.56 13.45 14.30
N ASP A 429 4.10 14.49 14.93
CA ASP A 429 5.48 14.57 15.40
C ASP A 429 6.52 14.27 14.29
N LEU A 430 7.24 13.15 14.34
CA LEU A 430 8.30 12.79 13.39
C LEU A 430 7.90 11.66 12.44
N SER A 431 6.60 11.36 12.33
CA SER A 431 6.11 10.31 11.44
C SER A 431 6.53 10.57 10.00
N LEU A 432 7.09 9.53 9.36
CA LEU A 432 7.46 9.61 7.95
C LEU A 432 6.21 9.52 7.06
N VAL A 433 6.23 10.31 5.97
CA VAL A 433 5.20 10.33 4.93
C VAL A 433 5.18 9.01 4.17
N ASN A 434 4.02 8.37 4.11
CA ASN A 434 3.85 7.06 3.48
C ASN A 434 2.60 7.04 2.57
N ASN A 435 2.74 7.53 1.33
CA ASN A 435 1.64 7.70 0.39
C ASN A 435 1.43 6.48 -0.52
N THR A 436 2.51 5.75 -0.80
CA THR A 436 2.47 4.55 -1.63
C THR A 436 3.03 3.36 -0.89
N TYR A 437 2.75 2.15 -1.40
CA TYR A 437 3.35 0.95 -0.84
C TYR A 437 4.88 0.94 -0.97
N LEU A 438 5.48 1.70 -1.90
CA LEU A 438 6.93 1.77 -2.15
C LEU A 438 7.66 2.75 -1.22
N ASP A 439 6.94 3.64 -0.57
CA ASP A 439 7.54 4.65 0.29
C ASP A 439 8.18 4.01 1.52
N ASN A 440 9.40 4.44 1.83
CA ASN A 440 10.12 4.07 3.05
C ASN A 440 10.36 2.57 3.25
N ILE A 441 10.25 1.74 2.19
CA ILE A 441 10.62 0.32 2.27
C ILE A 441 12.14 0.17 2.48
N PHE A 442 12.93 0.93 1.71
CA PHE A 442 14.36 0.71 1.57
C PHE A 442 15.18 1.81 2.26
N PRO A 443 15.78 1.57 3.43
CA PRO A 443 16.76 2.47 4.03
C PRO A 443 18.10 2.35 3.28
N LEU A 444 18.21 3.00 2.12
CA LEU A 444 19.26 2.83 1.10
C LEU A 444 20.66 2.63 1.70
N PHE A 445 21.08 3.60 2.51
CA PHE A 445 22.46 3.73 2.97
C PHE A 445 22.73 2.96 4.27
N ASN A 446 21.74 2.20 4.77
CA ASN A 446 21.88 1.34 5.93
C ASN A 446 21.91 -0.15 5.55
N MET A 447 21.71 -0.46 4.27
CA MET A 447 21.77 -1.81 3.72
C MET A 447 23.16 -2.03 3.08
N ASP A 448 24.05 -2.70 3.80
CA ASP A 448 25.41 -2.94 3.31
C ASP A 448 25.55 -4.29 2.61
N VAL A 449 26.41 -4.30 1.58
CA VAL A 449 26.92 -5.51 0.94
C VAL A 449 28.28 -5.82 1.58
N PRO A 450 28.47 -6.97 2.25
CA PRO A 450 29.66 -7.23 3.05
C PRO A 450 30.88 -7.72 2.25
N PHE A 451 30.78 -7.80 0.92
CA PHE A 451 31.78 -8.39 0.04
C PHE A 451 32.74 -7.33 -0.52
N ASP A 452 33.98 -7.74 -0.84
CA ASP A 452 34.93 -6.88 -1.53
C ASP A 452 34.54 -6.73 -3.02
N GLU A 453 34.14 -5.51 -3.39
CA GLU A 453 33.61 -5.12 -4.69
C GLU A 453 34.68 -5.02 -5.81
N SER A 454 35.97 -5.23 -5.49
CA SER A 454 37.09 -5.02 -6.44
C SER A 454 37.17 -6.02 -7.60
N LEU A 455 36.40 -7.12 -7.57
CA LEU A 455 36.46 -8.20 -8.56
C LEU A 455 35.48 -8.05 -9.73
N GLY A 456 34.65 -7.00 -9.75
CA GLY A 456 33.67 -6.76 -10.82
C GLY A 456 32.59 -7.85 -10.92
N LYS A 457 32.30 -8.54 -9.81
CA LYS A 457 31.21 -9.53 -9.68
C LYS A 457 29.90 -8.84 -9.29
N SER A 458 28.80 -9.56 -9.35
CA SER A 458 27.54 -9.18 -8.72
C SER A 458 27.52 -9.69 -7.26
N TYR A 459 26.98 -8.89 -6.35
CA TYR A 459 26.89 -9.22 -4.93
C TYR A 459 25.49 -8.97 -4.41
N LEU A 460 25.03 -9.78 -3.46
CA LEU A 460 23.72 -9.62 -2.85
C LEU A 460 23.74 -9.92 -1.35
N LYS A 461 23.13 -9.02 -0.58
CA LYS A 461 22.78 -9.25 0.83
C LYS A 461 21.28 -9.16 1.00
N VAL A 462 20.70 -10.13 1.71
CA VAL A 462 19.29 -10.16 2.11
C VAL A 462 19.19 -10.06 3.63
N TYR A 463 18.21 -9.28 4.09
CA TYR A 463 17.82 -9.08 5.47
C TYR A 463 16.42 -9.68 5.68
N TYR A 464 16.30 -10.65 6.59
CA TYR A 464 15.08 -11.45 6.82
C TYR A 464 14.09 -10.84 7.84
N ASP A 465 14.20 -9.53 8.04
CA ASP A 465 13.36 -8.79 8.97
C ASP A 465 13.18 -7.36 8.45
N GLY A 466 12.52 -7.26 7.30
CA GLY A 466 12.18 -6.00 6.67
C GLY A 466 11.00 -5.30 7.36
N GLY A 467 10.54 -4.23 6.71
CA GLY A 467 9.36 -3.48 7.11
C GLY A 467 8.05 -4.16 6.74
N TYR A 468 6.98 -3.40 6.84
CA TYR A 468 5.63 -3.76 6.40
C TYR A 468 5.32 -3.08 5.06
N VAL A 469 4.67 -3.83 4.16
CA VAL A 469 4.22 -3.35 2.85
C VAL A 469 2.70 -3.49 2.78
N ASP A 470 2.05 -2.40 2.38
CA ASP A 470 0.60 -2.28 2.28
C ASP A 470 0.17 -2.05 0.82
N LYS A 471 -0.16 -3.14 0.12
CA LYS A 471 -0.77 -3.13 -1.22
C LYS A 471 -2.28 -3.36 -1.18
N LYS A 472 -2.94 -3.21 -0.03
CA LYS A 472 -4.37 -3.57 0.15
C LYS A 472 -5.28 -2.92 -0.89
N ARG A 473 -5.03 -1.65 -1.17
CA ARG A 473 -5.82 -0.84 -2.11
C ARG A 473 -5.33 -0.96 -3.56
N ILE A 474 -4.25 -1.70 -3.81
CA ILE A 474 -3.75 -1.99 -5.15
C ILE A 474 -4.26 -3.37 -5.61
N ASN A 475 -3.98 -4.42 -4.84
CA ASN A 475 -4.31 -5.81 -5.20
C ASN A 475 -4.89 -6.63 -4.02
N GLY A 476 -5.14 -6.01 -2.87
CA GLY A 476 -5.67 -6.68 -1.67
C GLY A 476 -4.62 -7.34 -0.79
N ALA A 477 -3.33 -7.24 -1.12
CA ALA A 477 -2.24 -7.87 -0.37
C ALA A 477 -1.59 -6.92 0.65
N ASN A 478 -1.30 -7.46 1.84
CA ASN A 478 -0.52 -6.79 2.87
C ASN A 478 0.41 -7.81 3.50
N TYR A 479 1.67 -7.46 3.71
CA TYR A 479 2.68 -8.41 4.14
C TYR A 479 3.84 -7.73 4.85
N THR A 480 4.54 -8.48 5.70
CA THR A 480 5.90 -8.10 6.11
C THR A 480 6.88 -8.55 5.04
N SER A 481 7.96 -7.79 4.80
CA SER A 481 8.92 -8.09 3.73
C SER A 481 10.26 -8.61 4.26
N ASN A 482 10.99 -9.25 3.36
CA ASN A 482 12.45 -9.37 3.42
C ASN A 482 13.03 -8.34 2.44
N LEU A 483 14.17 -7.75 2.79
CA LEU A 483 14.81 -6.70 1.98
C LEU A 483 16.17 -7.15 1.47
N GLY A 484 16.45 -6.92 0.20
CA GLY A 484 17.70 -7.24 -0.47
C GLY A 484 18.36 -6.00 -1.06
N VAL A 485 19.68 -5.94 -1.01
CA VAL A 485 20.52 -4.99 -1.75
C VAL A 485 21.53 -5.75 -2.58
N ALA A 486 21.54 -5.50 -3.87
CA ALA A 486 22.51 -6.03 -4.81
C ALA A 486 23.30 -4.92 -5.48
N LYS A 487 24.57 -5.19 -5.73
CA LYS A 487 25.46 -4.31 -6.49
C LYS A 487 26.17 -5.10 -7.56
N ASP A 488 26.22 -4.55 -8.76
CA ASP A 488 27.08 -5.02 -9.85
C ASP A 488 27.85 -3.83 -10.44
N ASN A 489 28.55 -4.05 -11.56
CA ASN A 489 29.38 -3.03 -12.20
C ASN A 489 28.58 -1.89 -12.86
N GLN A 490 27.25 -2.00 -12.99
CA GLN A 490 26.38 -1.02 -13.65
C GLN A 490 25.25 -0.52 -12.77
N PHE A 491 24.69 -1.36 -11.91
CA PHE A 491 23.47 -1.09 -11.18
C PHE A 491 23.60 -1.39 -9.68
N VAL A 492 22.85 -0.62 -8.90
CA VAL A 492 22.45 -0.96 -7.54
C VAL A 492 20.97 -1.32 -7.59
N THR A 493 20.63 -2.52 -7.12
CA THR A 493 19.28 -3.07 -7.16
C THR A 493 18.77 -3.36 -5.76
N PHE A 494 17.60 -2.84 -5.42
CA PHE A 494 16.89 -3.10 -4.18
C PHE A 494 15.73 -4.04 -4.46
N ILE A 495 15.54 -5.03 -3.58
CA ILE A 495 14.47 -6.02 -3.73
C ILE A 495 13.70 -6.15 -2.43
N SER A 496 12.38 -6.03 -2.51
CA SER A 496 11.47 -6.35 -1.41
C SER A 496 10.64 -7.55 -1.85
N TYR A 497 10.53 -8.56 -1.00
CA TYR A 497 9.66 -9.70 -1.28
C TYR A 497 8.92 -10.17 -0.02
N PRO A 498 7.74 -10.78 -0.18
CA PRO A 498 6.88 -11.13 0.94
C PRO A 498 7.50 -12.18 1.88
N ALA A 499 7.54 -11.87 3.18
CA ALA A 499 7.96 -12.78 4.24
C ALA A 499 6.77 -13.49 4.90
N LYS A 500 5.68 -12.76 5.21
CA LYS A 500 4.43 -13.31 5.77
C LYS A 500 3.24 -12.46 5.31
N TYR A 501 2.20 -13.11 4.79
CA TYR A 501 0.98 -12.45 4.30
C TYR A 501 -0.11 -12.35 5.38
N ASN A 502 -0.82 -11.23 5.38
CA ASN A 502 -2.12 -11.09 6.06
C ASN A 502 -3.26 -11.63 5.20
N LEU A 503 -3.07 -12.80 4.59
CA LEU A 503 -4.03 -13.48 3.74
C LEU A 503 -3.87 -15.00 3.89
N ASN A 504 -4.91 -15.74 3.55
CA ASN A 504 -4.87 -17.21 3.44
C ASN A 504 -4.16 -17.65 2.15
N VAL A 505 -2.92 -17.20 1.94
CA VAL A 505 -2.10 -17.58 0.79
C VAL A 505 -1.05 -18.59 1.25
N LYS A 506 -0.95 -19.73 0.56
CA LYS A 506 0.22 -20.60 0.71
C LYS A 506 1.35 -19.97 -0.08
N GLN A 507 2.42 -19.58 0.63
CA GLN A 507 3.65 -19.18 -0.03
C GLN A 507 4.17 -20.32 -0.90
N SER A 508 4.47 -20.05 -2.18
CA SER A 508 5.04 -21.02 -3.10
C SER A 508 6.48 -21.36 -2.67
N ILE A 509 7.03 -22.48 -3.15
CA ILE A 509 8.42 -22.85 -2.89
C ILE A 509 9.42 -21.82 -3.47
N ASP A 510 9.01 -21.08 -4.52
CA ASP A 510 9.82 -20.07 -5.20
C ASP A 510 9.81 -18.70 -4.50
N ASP A 511 8.92 -18.48 -3.52
CA ASP A 511 8.87 -17.27 -2.67
C ASP A 511 10.12 -17.14 -1.78
N LYS A 512 10.90 -18.21 -1.71
CA LYS A 512 12.20 -18.24 -1.05
C LYS A 512 13.27 -18.04 -2.11
N LEU A 513 13.32 -16.85 -2.70
CA LEU A 513 14.47 -16.40 -3.49
C LEU A 513 15.77 -16.82 -2.74
N PRO A 514 16.58 -17.76 -3.27
CA PRO A 514 17.69 -18.38 -2.53
C PRO A 514 18.92 -17.46 -2.50
N LEU A 515 18.74 -16.27 -1.94
CA LEU A 515 19.54 -15.09 -2.26
C LEU A 515 20.44 -14.58 -1.13
N SER A 516 20.52 -15.27 0.01
CA SER A 516 21.33 -14.77 1.12
C SER A 516 22.82 -14.89 0.85
N GLY A 517 23.51 -13.75 0.73
CA GLY A 517 24.98 -13.70 0.75
C GLY A 517 25.59 -14.32 -0.50
N MET A 518 25.06 -13.97 -1.67
CA MET A 518 25.54 -14.49 -2.94
C MET A 518 26.66 -13.62 -3.53
N GLU A 519 27.63 -14.29 -4.11
CA GLU A 519 28.62 -13.73 -5.02
C GLU A 519 28.42 -14.39 -6.39
N GLY A 520 28.05 -13.60 -7.39
CA GLY A 520 27.77 -14.08 -8.73
C GLY A 520 29.00 -14.14 -9.63
N ALA A 521 28.78 -14.32 -10.92
CA ALA A 521 29.86 -14.43 -11.90
C ALA A 521 30.53 -13.07 -12.17
N ILE A 522 31.83 -13.10 -12.51
CA ILE A 522 32.59 -11.90 -12.90
C ILE A 522 31.95 -11.28 -14.15
N ASN A 523 31.74 -9.97 -14.12
CA ASN A 523 31.13 -9.16 -15.19
C ASN A 523 29.68 -9.54 -15.54
N ASN A 524 28.96 -10.28 -14.68
CA ASN A 524 27.52 -10.50 -14.88
C ASN A 524 26.69 -9.45 -14.14
N LEU A 525 25.50 -9.14 -14.67
CA LEU A 525 24.54 -8.29 -13.97
C LEU A 525 23.76 -9.12 -12.97
N PHE A 526 23.46 -8.53 -11.82
CA PHE A 526 22.75 -9.23 -10.75
C PHE A 526 21.40 -9.81 -11.21
N LEU A 527 20.63 -9.06 -12.01
CA LEU A 527 19.32 -9.52 -12.47
C LEU A 527 19.39 -10.76 -13.39
N TYR A 528 20.49 -10.99 -14.10
CA TYR A 528 20.69 -12.23 -14.86
C TYR A 528 21.00 -13.41 -13.93
N ASP A 529 21.81 -13.19 -12.90
CA ASP A 529 22.08 -14.21 -11.88
C ASP A 529 20.81 -14.56 -11.10
N LEU A 530 19.94 -13.58 -10.85
CA LEU A 530 18.63 -13.77 -10.24
C LEU A 530 17.69 -14.57 -11.16
N ASP A 531 17.53 -14.17 -12.42
CA ASP A 531 16.69 -14.88 -13.41
C ASP A 531 17.13 -16.33 -13.64
N ALA A 532 18.43 -16.62 -13.53
CA ALA A 532 18.97 -17.97 -13.65
C ALA A 532 18.59 -18.88 -12.45
N GLN A 533 18.26 -18.29 -11.31
CA GLN A 533 17.90 -19.03 -10.09
C GLN A 533 16.39 -19.20 -9.93
N ILE A 534 15.59 -18.38 -10.62
CA ILE A 534 14.12 -18.46 -10.58
C ILE A 534 13.63 -19.34 -11.73
N GLY A 535 12.91 -20.41 -11.39
CA GLY A 535 12.44 -21.40 -12.36
C GLY A 535 11.01 -21.17 -12.88
N SER A 536 10.12 -20.60 -12.07
CA SER A 536 8.68 -20.46 -12.35
C SER A 536 8.30 -19.22 -13.14
N VAL A 537 9.07 -18.14 -13.01
CA VAL A 537 8.89 -16.89 -13.74
C VAL A 537 10.19 -16.45 -14.39
N LYS A 538 10.09 -15.59 -15.40
CA LYS A 538 11.21 -14.90 -16.02
C LYS A 538 11.17 -13.42 -15.74
N ILE A 539 12.34 -12.83 -15.47
CA ILE A 539 12.53 -11.39 -15.40
C ILE A 539 12.81 -10.92 -16.82
N ILE A 540 11.83 -10.23 -17.42
CA ILE A 540 11.90 -9.81 -18.82
C ILE A 540 11.86 -8.29 -18.87
N LYS A 541 12.68 -7.75 -19.78
CA LYS A 541 12.68 -6.34 -20.11
C LYS A 541 11.58 -6.06 -21.12
N HIS A 542 10.67 -5.17 -20.76
CA HIS A 542 9.62 -4.66 -21.63
C HIS A 542 9.83 -3.18 -21.94
N GLU A 543 9.05 -2.67 -22.89
CA GLU A 543 9.02 -1.27 -23.25
C GLU A 543 7.59 -0.75 -23.40
N PHE A 544 7.39 0.49 -22.94
CA PHE A 544 6.28 1.35 -23.31
C PHE A 544 6.70 2.26 -24.46
N LEU A 545 5.81 2.52 -25.40
CA LEU A 545 6.03 3.52 -26.44
C LEU A 545 5.25 4.78 -26.08
N ILE A 546 5.90 5.87 -25.68
CA ILE A 546 5.21 7.09 -25.22
C ILE A 546 5.61 8.26 -26.11
N GLY A 547 4.69 8.74 -26.94
CA GLY A 547 4.97 9.84 -27.87
C GLY A 547 6.05 9.49 -28.91
N GLY A 548 6.12 8.22 -29.30
CA GLY A 548 7.13 7.67 -30.19
C GLY A 548 8.46 7.27 -29.54
N ASP A 549 8.65 7.54 -28.24
CA ASP A 549 9.86 7.17 -27.50
C ASP A 549 9.67 5.85 -26.74
N SER A 550 10.62 4.92 -26.87
CA SER A 550 10.66 3.71 -26.04
C SER A 550 11.12 4.04 -24.61
N LYS A 551 10.36 3.57 -23.61
CA LYS A 551 10.68 3.63 -22.17
C LYS A 551 10.69 2.23 -21.59
N GLU A 552 11.83 1.81 -21.07
CA GLU A 552 12.08 0.44 -20.65
C GLU A 552 11.64 0.19 -19.20
N TYR A 553 11.13 -1.00 -18.91
CA TYR A 553 10.82 -1.46 -17.55
C TYR A 553 11.04 -2.97 -17.41
N LEU A 554 11.04 -3.47 -16.17
CA LEU A 554 11.16 -4.90 -15.86
C LEU A 554 9.80 -5.47 -15.48
N LYS A 555 9.52 -6.70 -15.92
CA LYS A 555 8.30 -7.44 -15.61
C LYS A 555 8.62 -8.91 -15.32
N PHE A 556 7.87 -9.50 -14.41
CA PHE A 556 7.83 -10.95 -14.23
C PHE A 556 6.83 -11.58 -15.22
N GLU A 557 7.24 -12.60 -15.97
CA GLU A 557 6.37 -13.37 -16.87
C GLU A 557 6.35 -14.84 -16.47
N VAL A 558 5.17 -15.42 -16.32
CA VAL A 558 4.99 -16.84 -15.96
C VAL A 558 5.33 -17.73 -17.16
N GLN A 559 6.03 -18.86 -16.93
CA GLN A 559 6.29 -19.82 -18.01
C GLN A 559 5.11 -20.79 -18.19
N GLU A 560 4.47 -20.79 -19.36
CA GLU A 560 3.25 -21.57 -19.71
C GLU A 560 3.38 -23.12 -19.57
N ASP A 561 4.59 -23.68 -19.44
CA ASP A 561 4.81 -25.14 -19.44
C ASP A 561 4.65 -25.82 -18.04
N GLY A 562 4.31 -25.07 -17.00
CA GLY A 562 4.05 -25.61 -15.66
C GLY A 562 2.61 -26.04 -15.47
N LEU A 563 2.36 -27.32 -15.14
CA LEU A 563 1.09 -27.75 -14.53
C LEU A 563 0.94 -27.09 -13.16
N VAL A 564 0.49 -25.84 -13.12
CA VAL A 564 0.26 -25.13 -11.86
C VAL A 564 -1.18 -25.38 -11.42
N ASN A 565 -1.34 -25.90 -10.20
CA ASN A 565 -2.66 -26.04 -9.58
C ASN A 565 -3.19 -24.65 -9.24
N ASP A 566 -4.43 -24.33 -9.63
CA ASP A 566 -5.18 -23.10 -9.29
C ASP A 566 -5.30 -22.79 -7.77
N ALA A 567 -4.77 -23.65 -6.91
CA ALA A 567 -4.79 -23.50 -5.46
C ALA A 567 -3.58 -22.70 -4.89
N GLU A 568 -2.60 -22.34 -5.72
CA GLU A 568 -1.40 -21.59 -5.32
C GLU A 568 -1.43 -20.21 -6.00
N LYS A 569 -1.69 -19.14 -5.22
CA LYS A 569 -1.56 -17.76 -5.71
C LYS A 569 -0.07 -17.42 -5.86
N TYR A 570 0.31 -16.90 -7.02
CA TYR A 570 1.67 -16.43 -7.27
C TYR A 570 1.97 -15.17 -6.45
N THR A 571 3.17 -15.08 -5.90
CA THR A 571 3.61 -14.01 -5.00
C THR A 571 4.48 -12.95 -5.68
N PHE A 572 4.78 -13.13 -6.97
CA PHE A 572 5.69 -12.26 -7.70
C PHE A 572 5.09 -10.87 -7.99
N GLU A 573 3.76 -10.72 -8.02
CA GLU A 573 3.08 -9.41 -8.06
C GLU A 573 3.33 -8.57 -6.80
N ASP A 574 3.76 -9.21 -5.71
CA ASP A 574 4.10 -8.57 -4.44
C ASP A 574 5.62 -8.43 -4.25
N VAL A 575 6.42 -8.78 -5.26
CA VAL A 575 7.87 -8.55 -5.29
C VAL A 575 8.15 -7.21 -5.95
N SER A 576 8.86 -6.33 -5.24
CA SER A 576 9.30 -5.04 -5.78
C SER A 576 10.79 -5.07 -6.06
N ILE A 577 11.18 -4.81 -7.32
CA ILE A 577 12.57 -4.66 -7.74
C ILE A 577 12.79 -3.22 -8.21
N LEU A 578 13.63 -2.48 -7.49
CA LEU A 578 13.98 -1.10 -7.81
C LEU A 578 15.46 -1.02 -8.18
N GLY A 579 15.74 -0.83 -9.47
CA GLY A 579 17.10 -0.66 -9.98
C GLY A 579 17.44 0.80 -10.25
N MET A 580 18.69 1.16 -10.05
CA MET A 580 19.26 2.44 -10.48
C MET A 580 20.72 2.24 -10.89
N THR A 581 21.23 3.11 -11.77
CA THR A 581 22.66 3.06 -12.14
C THR A 581 23.53 3.41 -10.95
N VAL A 582 24.79 2.93 -10.95
CA VAL A 582 25.78 3.28 -9.91
C VAL A 582 25.93 4.81 -9.76
N GLN A 583 25.89 5.57 -10.87
CA GLN A 583 25.98 7.03 -10.81
C GLN A 583 24.75 7.64 -10.12
N GLN A 584 23.54 7.18 -10.44
CA GLN A 584 22.32 7.65 -9.78
C GLN A 584 22.33 7.34 -8.27
N TYR A 585 22.81 6.17 -7.87
CA TYR A 585 23.00 5.84 -6.46
C TYR A 585 23.99 6.79 -5.77
N GLN A 586 25.11 7.12 -6.42
CA GLN A 586 26.10 8.09 -5.92
C GLN A 586 25.52 9.51 -5.81
N ASP A 587 24.69 9.92 -6.76
CA ASP A 587 24.01 11.22 -6.71
C ASP A 587 23.05 11.30 -5.52
N LEU A 588 22.31 10.22 -5.24
CA LEU A 588 21.46 10.10 -4.04
C LEU A 588 22.30 10.04 -2.75
N GLU A 589 23.45 9.38 -2.75
CA GLU A 589 24.36 9.35 -1.61
C GLU A 589 24.89 10.75 -1.27
N GLN A 590 25.27 11.52 -2.30
CA GLN A 590 25.69 12.90 -2.13
C GLN A 590 24.55 13.76 -1.58
N LEU A 591 23.32 13.59 -2.10
CA LEU A 591 22.13 14.25 -1.60
C LEU A 591 21.89 13.93 -0.11
N ASN A 592 22.04 12.66 0.27
CA ASN A 592 21.90 12.21 1.65
C ASN A 592 22.89 12.94 2.58
N GLN A 593 24.16 13.03 2.17
CA GLN A 593 25.21 13.71 2.93
C GLN A 593 24.98 15.21 3.10
N THR A 594 24.22 15.84 2.18
CA THR A 594 23.94 17.29 2.24
C THR A 594 22.64 17.64 2.95
N GLU A 595 21.61 16.80 2.82
CA GLU A 595 20.24 17.13 3.24
C GLU A 595 19.82 16.47 4.56
N PHE A 596 20.47 15.38 4.97
CA PHE A 596 20.09 14.57 6.13
C PHE A 596 21.19 14.48 7.19
N ASP A 597 20.81 14.16 8.43
CA ASP A 597 21.78 13.89 9.49
C ASP A 597 22.31 12.46 9.34
N PRO A 598 23.64 12.24 9.30
CA PRO A 598 24.22 10.91 9.09
C PRO A 598 23.91 9.91 10.21
N ALA A 599 23.39 10.38 11.36
CA ALA A 599 22.97 9.51 12.43
C ALA A 599 21.60 8.84 12.18
N PHE A 600 20.79 9.31 11.24
CA PHE A 600 19.44 8.78 11.01
C PHE A 600 19.37 7.96 9.71
N LYS A 601 18.36 7.08 9.64
CA LYS A 601 18.07 6.34 8.42
C LYS A 601 17.45 7.28 7.39
N THR A 602 17.85 7.09 6.14
CA THR A 602 17.26 7.75 4.97
C THR A 602 16.75 6.69 4.02
N TYR A 603 15.52 6.86 3.56
CA TYR A 603 14.80 5.89 2.78
C TYR A 603 14.59 6.34 1.34
N LEU A 604 14.47 5.37 0.43
CA LEU A 604 13.87 5.61 -0.88
C LEU A 604 12.38 5.89 -0.70
N ALA A 605 11.90 6.88 -1.43
CA ALA A 605 10.49 7.15 -1.60
C ALA A 605 10.22 7.55 -3.07
N VAL A 606 8.94 7.68 -3.40
CA VAL A 606 8.47 8.07 -4.73
C VAL A 606 7.67 9.36 -4.69
N ASP A 607 7.74 10.13 -5.77
CA ASP A 607 6.96 11.36 -5.96
C ASP A 607 6.63 11.58 -7.45
N ASP A 608 5.81 12.58 -7.78
CA ASP A 608 5.34 12.93 -9.14
C ASP A 608 4.75 11.71 -9.89
N ILE A 609 3.83 11.00 -9.23
CA ILE A 609 3.21 9.77 -9.73
C ILE A 609 2.16 10.08 -10.78
N ILE A 610 2.36 9.56 -11.99
CA ILE A 610 1.50 9.83 -13.13
C ILE A 610 1.17 8.54 -13.87
N THR A 611 -0.13 8.26 -13.94
CA THR A 611 -0.71 7.17 -14.73
C THR A 611 -0.96 7.62 -16.17
N GLY A 612 -0.71 6.76 -17.15
CA GLY A 612 -0.95 7.04 -18.56
C GLY A 612 -1.17 5.78 -19.38
N ILE A 613 -1.35 5.97 -20.69
CA ILE A 613 -1.45 4.89 -21.67
C ILE A 613 -0.37 5.15 -22.72
N ASP A 614 0.34 4.11 -23.10
CA ASP A 614 1.32 4.15 -24.17
C ASP A 614 0.63 4.18 -25.56
N ASP A 615 1.40 4.45 -26.62
CA ASP A 615 0.96 4.55 -28.01
C ASP A 615 0.33 3.23 -28.53
N ASN A 616 0.55 2.11 -27.84
CA ASN A 616 -0.02 0.80 -28.14
C ASN A 616 -1.24 0.45 -27.27
N GLY A 617 -1.71 1.37 -26.44
CA GLY A 617 -2.87 1.16 -25.56
C GLY A 617 -2.55 0.48 -24.23
N ARG A 618 -1.28 0.32 -23.85
CA ARG A 618 -0.88 -0.32 -22.57
C ARG A 618 -0.85 0.72 -21.44
N PRO A 619 -1.48 0.46 -20.29
CA PRO A 619 -1.37 1.35 -19.13
C PRO A 619 0.06 1.33 -18.58
N TYR A 620 0.51 2.48 -18.08
CA TYR A 620 1.77 2.61 -17.35
C TYR A 620 1.61 3.59 -16.18
N THR A 621 2.45 3.42 -15.18
CA THR A 621 2.70 4.41 -14.13
C THR A 621 4.13 4.89 -14.25
N ARG A 622 4.34 6.22 -14.21
CA ARG A 622 5.66 6.84 -14.08
C ARG A 622 5.77 7.58 -12.74
N PHE A 623 6.97 7.63 -12.17
CA PHE A 623 7.24 8.34 -10.92
C PHE A 623 8.72 8.69 -10.81
N LYS A 624 9.07 9.56 -9.86
CA LYS A 624 10.44 9.97 -9.53
C LYS A 624 10.91 9.30 -8.26
N TYR A 625 12.20 8.96 -8.18
CA TYR A 625 12.82 8.65 -6.90
C TYR A 625 13.19 9.92 -6.14
N VAL A 626 12.88 9.91 -4.84
CA VAL A 626 13.25 10.94 -3.87
C VAL A 626 13.79 10.28 -2.60
N LEU A 627 14.45 11.05 -1.74
CA LEU A 627 14.86 10.60 -0.41
C LEU A 627 13.95 11.17 0.66
N ARG A 628 13.55 10.35 1.62
CA ARG A 628 12.81 10.74 2.83
C ARG A 628 13.50 10.27 4.09
N GLY A 629 13.41 11.05 5.16
CA GLY A 629 14.07 10.74 6.42
C GLY A 629 13.97 11.87 7.42
N LEU A 630 14.89 11.90 8.38
CA LEU A 630 14.95 12.92 9.40
C LEU A 630 16.18 13.81 9.22
N LYS A 631 16.04 15.12 9.44
CA LYS A 631 17.17 16.06 9.50
C LYS A 631 17.12 16.91 10.76
N ILE A 632 18.22 17.59 11.04
CA ILE A 632 18.25 18.70 12.00
C ILE A 632 18.06 19.99 11.21
N ASP A 633 17.00 20.73 11.52
CA ASP A 633 16.69 21.99 10.85
C ASP A 633 17.62 23.14 11.31
N SER A 634 17.42 24.34 10.73
CA SER A 634 18.21 25.51 11.11
C SER A 634 18.01 25.98 12.56
N SER A 635 16.92 25.53 13.19
CA SER A 635 16.56 25.83 14.58
C SER A 635 17.23 24.86 15.56
N GLY A 636 17.75 23.73 15.06
CA GLY A 636 18.38 22.68 15.86
C GLY A 636 17.42 21.56 16.24
N ASP A 637 16.21 21.53 15.67
CA ASP A 637 15.16 20.56 15.94
C ASP A 637 15.19 19.41 14.93
N VAL A 638 14.86 18.20 15.38
CA VAL A 638 14.68 17.04 14.48
C VAL A 638 13.35 17.20 13.76
N VAL A 639 13.35 17.11 12.43
CA VAL A 639 12.16 17.22 11.59
C VAL A 639 12.18 16.16 10.48
N GLU A 640 11.00 15.77 10.01
CA GLU A 640 10.85 15.03 8.76
C GLU A 640 11.31 15.92 7.57
N HIS A 641 11.90 15.29 6.57
CA HIS A 641 12.36 15.98 5.37
C HIS A 641 12.33 15.08 4.14
N GLN A 642 11.91 15.65 3.01
CA GLN A 642 12.06 15.07 1.69
C GLN A 642 13.07 15.88 0.87
N ALA A 643 13.93 15.19 0.11
CA ALA A 643 14.86 15.81 -0.81
C ALA A 643 14.85 15.13 -2.18
N GLU A 644 14.98 15.93 -3.23
CA GLU A 644 15.03 15.49 -4.63
C GLU A 644 16.45 15.60 -5.18
N PRO A 645 16.90 14.64 -6.02
CA PRO A 645 18.17 14.76 -6.71
C PRO A 645 18.14 15.92 -7.70
N ALA A 646 19.30 16.51 -7.99
CA ALA A 646 19.41 17.63 -8.94
C ALA A 646 18.99 17.26 -10.38
N THR A 647 19.02 15.96 -10.71
CA THR A 647 18.48 15.41 -11.96
C THR A 647 17.49 14.31 -11.61
N ASP A 648 16.26 14.46 -12.08
CA ASP A 648 15.18 13.49 -11.81
C ASP A 648 15.57 12.08 -12.26
N ILE A 649 15.37 11.12 -11.37
CA ILE A 649 15.47 9.69 -11.69
C ILE A 649 14.04 9.19 -11.92
N ILE A 650 13.65 9.08 -13.19
CA ILE A 650 12.29 8.69 -13.60
C ILE A 650 12.23 7.18 -13.83
N VAL A 651 11.22 6.53 -13.25
CA VAL A 651 10.96 5.10 -13.35
C VAL A 651 9.58 4.85 -13.93
N TYR A 652 9.45 3.75 -14.68
CA TYR A 652 8.21 3.30 -15.31
C TYR A 652 7.88 1.88 -14.84
N THR A 653 6.59 1.59 -14.68
CA THR A 653 6.05 0.27 -14.33
C THR A 653 4.66 0.08 -14.93
N ASP A 654 4.22 -1.16 -15.12
CA ASP A 654 2.84 -1.50 -15.44
C ASP A 654 1.95 -1.67 -14.18
N GLU A 655 2.51 -1.53 -12.98
CA GLU A 655 1.76 -1.54 -11.72
C GLU A 655 1.17 -0.18 -11.34
N LYS A 656 0.10 -0.20 -10.54
CA LYS A 656 -0.49 0.99 -9.90
C LYS A 656 0.19 1.23 -8.54
N LEU A 657 0.48 2.49 -8.20
CA LEU A 657 1.22 2.86 -6.97
C LEU A 657 0.37 3.51 -5.88
N GLU A 658 -0.67 4.25 -6.27
CA GLU A 658 -1.53 5.01 -5.38
C GLU A 658 -2.98 4.55 -5.49
N SER A 659 -3.71 4.67 -4.38
CA SER A 659 -5.16 4.51 -4.34
C SER A 659 -5.75 5.02 -3.03
N VAL A 660 -6.99 5.49 -3.09
CA VAL A 660 -7.79 5.72 -1.89
C VAL A 660 -9.02 4.82 -1.84
N ALA A 661 -9.59 4.66 -0.65
CA ALA A 661 -10.85 3.96 -0.51
C ALA A 661 -11.93 4.67 -1.33
N TYR A 662 -12.65 3.91 -2.14
CA TYR A 662 -13.81 4.44 -2.84
C TYR A 662 -14.93 4.74 -1.84
N GLU A 663 -15.31 6.01 -1.80
CA GLU A 663 -16.52 6.51 -1.18
C GLU A 663 -17.49 6.96 -2.27
N ARG A 664 -18.77 6.62 -2.12
CA ARG A 664 -19.80 7.06 -3.06
C ARG A 664 -19.84 8.58 -3.11
N ASN A 665 -19.85 9.15 -4.32
CA ASN A 665 -19.98 10.59 -4.48
C ASN A 665 -21.39 11.07 -4.06
N TYR A 666 -21.63 12.38 -4.10
CA TYR A 666 -22.91 12.95 -3.68
C TYR A 666 -24.13 12.33 -4.38
N GLU A 667 -24.06 12.10 -5.69
CA GLU A 667 -25.14 11.50 -6.49
C GLU A 667 -25.40 10.04 -6.08
N GLU A 668 -24.33 9.26 -5.96
CA GLU A 668 -24.36 7.83 -5.62
C GLU A 668 -24.77 7.56 -4.17
N ALA A 669 -24.42 8.46 -3.25
CA ALA A 669 -24.73 8.36 -1.83
C ALA A 669 -26.22 8.51 -1.56
N ILE A 670 -26.94 9.33 -2.34
CA ILE A 670 -28.40 9.42 -2.24
C ILE A 670 -29.05 8.07 -2.56
N GLY A 671 -28.41 7.23 -3.40
CA GLY A 671 -28.90 5.89 -3.72
C GLY A 671 -29.00 4.96 -2.52
N THR A 672 -28.12 5.11 -1.52
CA THR A 672 -28.07 4.22 -0.34
C THR A 672 -28.99 4.66 0.79
N ASP A 673 -29.56 5.86 0.72
CA ASP A 673 -30.56 6.32 1.69
C ASP A 673 -31.75 5.36 1.73
N ILE A 674 -32.27 5.11 2.93
CA ILE A 674 -33.43 4.22 3.10
C ILE A 674 -34.69 4.90 2.56
N PHE A 675 -35.27 4.30 1.53
CA PHE A 675 -36.54 4.75 0.98
C PHE A 675 -37.73 4.27 1.82
N SER A 676 -37.77 2.96 2.10
CA SER A 676 -38.85 2.29 2.85
C SER A 676 -38.35 1.02 3.54
N GLY A 677 -38.67 0.85 4.83
CA GLY A 677 -38.26 -0.33 5.60
C GLY A 677 -36.74 -0.43 5.70
N THR A 678 -36.15 -1.41 5.00
CA THR A 678 -34.70 -1.61 4.86
C THR A 678 -34.22 -1.48 3.42
N THR A 679 -35.10 -1.08 2.49
CA THR A 679 -34.78 -0.94 1.06
C THR A 679 -34.25 0.45 0.78
N THR A 680 -33.12 0.52 0.09
CA THR A 680 -32.47 1.76 -0.35
C THR A 680 -33.26 2.42 -1.49
N ASN A 681 -32.96 3.69 -1.80
CA ASN A 681 -33.56 4.38 -2.95
C ASN A 681 -33.27 3.61 -4.25
N GLU A 682 -32.01 3.23 -4.48
CA GLU A 682 -31.60 2.53 -5.71
C GLU A 682 -32.35 1.20 -5.87
N ASP A 683 -32.41 0.37 -4.84
CA ASP A 683 -33.09 -0.94 -4.91
C ASP A 683 -34.60 -0.80 -5.08
N TYR A 684 -35.21 0.21 -4.42
CA TYR A 684 -36.65 0.44 -4.53
C TYR A 684 -37.07 0.78 -5.96
N PHE A 685 -36.38 1.72 -6.60
CA PHE A 685 -36.75 2.16 -7.95
C PHE A 685 -36.35 1.15 -9.03
N ILE A 686 -35.21 0.48 -8.89
CA ILE A 686 -34.82 -0.61 -9.80
C ILE A 686 -35.89 -1.72 -9.83
N ALA A 687 -36.43 -2.09 -8.66
CA ALA A 687 -37.44 -3.15 -8.54
C ALA A 687 -38.81 -2.80 -9.16
N LEU A 688 -39.06 -1.55 -9.54
CA LEU A 688 -40.28 -1.17 -10.26
C LEU A 688 -40.32 -1.76 -11.67
N GLN A 689 -39.16 -2.06 -12.26
CA GLN A 689 -39.06 -2.69 -13.59
C GLN A 689 -38.26 -4.00 -13.48
N PRO A 690 -38.94 -5.17 -13.35
CA PRO A 690 -38.27 -6.45 -13.11
C PRO A 690 -37.21 -6.85 -14.16
N ALA A 691 -37.35 -6.38 -15.40
CA ALA A 691 -36.35 -6.61 -16.44
C ALA A 691 -35.04 -5.86 -16.16
N ILE A 692 -35.12 -4.60 -15.73
CA ILE A 692 -33.97 -3.80 -15.30
C ILE A 692 -33.32 -4.41 -14.06
N GLU A 693 -34.13 -4.82 -13.07
CA GLU A 693 -33.65 -5.52 -11.87
C GLU A 693 -32.85 -6.78 -12.24
N ALA A 694 -33.34 -7.57 -13.22
CA ALA A 694 -32.64 -8.74 -13.70
C ALA A 694 -31.30 -8.41 -14.39
N VAL A 695 -31.24 -7.31 -15.16
CA VAL A 695 -29.99 -6.84 -15.80
C VAL A 695 -28.97 -6.44 -14.74
N VAL A 696 -29.36 -5.64 -13.75
CA VAL A 696 -28.47 -5.20 -12.66
C VAL A 696 -27.99 -6.39 -11.82
N SER A 697 -28.89 -7.29 -11.45
CA SER A 697 -28.55 -8.49 -10.68
C SER A 697 -27.58 -9.41 -11.44
N SER A 698 -27.79 -9.56 -12.75
CA SER A 698 -26.90 -10.33 -13.62
C SER A 698 -25.54 -9.64 -13.79
N PHE A 699 -25.51 -8.31 -13.89
CA PHE A 699 -24.28 -7.53 -13.95
C PHE A 699 -23.46 -7.72 -12.67
N GLU A 700 -24.05 -7.46 -11.51
CA GLU A 700 -23.41 -7.63 -10.20
C GLU A 700 -22.89 -9.05 -10.00
N THR A 701 -23.72 -10.05 -10.29
CA THR A 701 -23.34 -11.46 -10.18
C THR A 701 -22.20 -11.80 -11.12
N THR A 702 -22.24 -11.35 -12.39
CA THR A 702 -21.18 -11.68 -13.34
C THR A 702 -19.89 -10.98 -12.98
N LEU A 703 -19.95 -9.68 -12.67
CA LEU A 703 -18.81 -8.87 -12.28
C LEU A 703 -18.06 -9.49 -11.10
N ASN A 704 -18.79 -9.88 -10.05
CA ASN A 704 -18.22 -10.53 -8.85
C ASN A 704 -17.64 -11.93 -9.11
N ASN A 705 -17.96 -12.56 -10.24
CA ASN A 705 -17.49 -13.90 -10.62
C ASN A 705 -16.42 -13.87 -11.73
N ILE A 706 -16.01 -12.71 -12.23
CA ILE A 706 -14.90 -12.64 -13.20
C ILE A 706 -13.61 -13.03 -12.45
N ASP A 707 -12.85 -13.96 -13.04
CA ASP A 707 -11.55 -14.35 -12.51
C ASP A 707 -10.58 -13.17 -12.59
N VAL A 708 -10.18 -12.67 -11.42
CA VAL A 708 -9.26 -11.54 -11.27
C VAL A 708 -7.85 -11.84 -11.76
N ASN A 709 -7.50 -13.10 -12.04
CA ASN A 709 -6.18 -13.50 -12.54
C ASN A 709 -6.14 -13.73 -14.06
N SER A 710 -7.25 -13.43 -14.76
CA SER A 710 -7.33 -13.57 -16.21
C SER A 710 -6.50 -12.49 -16.93
N ASP A 711 -5.61 -12.88 -17.84
CA ASP A 711 -4.92 -11.93 -18.74
C ASP A 711 -5.89 -11.12 -19.62
N LEU A 712 -7.14 -11.58 -19.72
CA LEU A 712 -8.22 -10.93 -20.47
C LEU A 712 -9.20 -10.16 -19.56
N LEU A 713 -8.91 -10.02 -18.25
CA LEU A 713 -9.79 -9.44 -17.25
C LEU A 713 -10.43 -8.12 -17.69
N PHE A 714 -9.61 -7.14 -18.11
CA PHE A 714 -10.13 -5.85 -18.56
C PHE A 714 -11.07 -5.98 -19.75
N SER A 715 -10.75 -6.85 -20.71
CA SER A 715 -11.60 -7.10 -21.88
C SER A 715 -12.91 -7.80 -21.51
N GLN A 716 -12.91 -8.65 -20.48
CA GLN A 716 -14.11 -9.32 -19.95
C GLN A 716 -15.01 -8.32 -19.22
N ILE A 717 -14.45 -7.46 -18.37
CA ILE A 717 -15.20 -6.40 -17.66
C ILE A 717 -15.80 -5.44 -18.69
N THR A 718 -15.01 -4.93 -19.63
CA THR A 718 -15.51 -3.99 -20.66
C THR A 718 -16.55 -4.63 -21.58
N SER A 719 -16.42 -5.91 -21.92
CA SER A 719 -17.45 -6.66 -22.66
C SER A 719 -18.76 -6.79 -21.86
N LEU A 720 -18.67 -7.12 -20.57
CA LEU A 720 -19.82 -7.19 -19.66
C LEU A 720 -20.51 -5.83 -19.55
N VAL A 721 -19.74 -4.76 -19.34
CA VAL A 721 -20.24 -3.39 -19.22
C VAL A 721 -20.93 -2.95 -20.51
N SER A 722 -20.30 -3.17 -21.68
CA SER A 722 -20.92 -2.84 -22.97
C SER A 722 -22.24 -3.60 -23.17
N GLN A 723 -22.25 -4.91 -22.89
CA GLN A 723 -23.44 -5.74 -23.03
C GLN A 723 -24.57 -5.28 -22.09
N LYS A 724 -24.29 -5.18 -20.79
CA LYS A 724 -25.32 -4.90 -19.77
C LYS A 724 -25.82 -3.46 -19.81
N SER A 725 -24.97 -2.51 -20.14
CA SER A 725 -25.38 -1.11 -20.33
C SER A 725 -26.34 -0.96 -21.52
N ARG A 726 -26.11 -1.70 -22.60
CA ARG A 726 -27.01 -1.72 -23.76
C ARG A 726 -28.32 -2.44 -23.48
N GLU A 727 -28.26 -3.55 -22.74
CA GLU A 727 -29.45 -4.24 -22.25
C GLU A 727 -30.31 -3.30 -21.38
N LEU A 728 -29.70 -2.52 -20.47
CA LEU A 728 -30.42 -1.52 -19.65
C LEU A 728 -31.22 -0.52 -20.50
N TRP A 729 -30.58 0.12 -21.48
CA TRP A 729 -31.27 1.08 -22.36
C TRP A 729 -32.44 0.42 -23.10
N THR A 730 -32.19 -0.77 -23.65
CA THR A 730 -33.18 -1.51 -24.44
C THR A 730 -34.39 -1.90 -23.60
N GLU A 731 -34.17 -2.45 -22.41
CA GLU A 731 -35.24 -2.86 -21.49
C GLU A 731 -36.04 -1.64 -20.99
N ALA A 732 -35.37 -0.52 -20.68
CA ALA A 732 -36.04 0.72 -20.27
C ALA A 732 -36.99 1.24 -21.36
N VAL A 733 -36.51 1.34 -22.61
CA VAL A 733 -37.33 1.76 -23.76
C VAL A 733 -38.50 0.80 -23.97
N GLN A 734 -38.24 -0.51 -24.00
CA GLN A 734 -39.29 -1.50 -24.23
C GLN A 734 -40.36 -1.48 -23.14
N TYR A 735 -39.96 -1.31 -21.87
CA TYR A 735 -40.88 -1.26 -20.75
C TYR A 735 -41.82 -0.07 -20.86
N VAL A 736 -41.30 1.16 -21.04
CA VAL A 736 -42.14 2.36 -21.08
C VAL A 736 -43.05 2.38 -22.31
N GLN A 737 -42.58 1.87 -23.45
CA GLN A 737 -43.40 1.78 -24.67
C GLN A 737 -44.50 0.72 -24.56
N ALA A 738 -44.24 -0.39 -23.86
CA ALA A 738 -45.25 -1.41 -23.58
C ALA A 738 -46.25 -0.98 -22.51
N ASN A 739 -45.86 -0.07 -21.61
CA ASN A 739 -46.67 0.43 -20.51
C ASN A 739 -46.73 1.97 -20.52
N PRO A 740 -47.42 2.61 -21.48
CA PRO A 740 -47.41 4.07 -21.61
C PRO A 740 -47.94 4.85 -20.39
N THR A 741 -48.79 4.22 -19.56
CA THR A 741 -49.28 4.78 -18.29
C THR A 741 -48.35 4.50 -17.12
N ASP A 742 -47.11 4.07 -17.37
CA ASP A 742 -46.05 3.81 -16.40
C ASP A 742 -44.66 4.09 -17.01
N ALA A 743 -44.59 5.17 -17.79
CA ALA A 743 -43.38 5.58 -18.50
C ALA A 743 -42.36 6.25 -17.57
N ASP A 744 -41.83 5.51 -16.60
CA ASP A 744 -40.94 6.00 -15.54
C ASP A 744 -39.45 5.90 -15.92
N ASP A 745 -38.69 6.97 -15.76
CA ASP A 745 -37.26 7.08 -16.06
C ASP A 745 -36.35 6.69 -14.87
N ARG A 746 -36.88 6.71 -13.64
CA ARG A 746 -36.13 6.46 -12.41
C ARG A 746 -35.45 5.08 -12.40
N PRO A 747 -36.09 3.97 -12.85
CA PRO A 747 -35.45 2.65 -12.85
C PRO A 747 -34.13 2.61 -13.66
N LEU A 748 -34.08 3.26 -14.83
CA LEU A 748 -32.85 3.35 -15.63
C LEU A 748 -31.79 4.20 -14.91
N TYR A 749 -32.17 5.36 -14.39
CA TYR A 749 -31.26 6.26 -13.67
C TYR A 749 -30.57 5.56 -12.48
N TRP A 750 -31.36 4.94 -11.60
CA TRP A 750 -30.83 4.28 -10.41
C TRP A 750 -30.02 3.02 -10.75
N ALA A 751 -30.41 2.26 -11.77
CA ALA A 751 -29.63 1.11 -12.24
C ALA A 751 -28.22 1.51 -12.69
N ARG A 752 -28.11 2.64 -13.41
CA ARG A 752 -26.83 3.17 -13.89
C ARG A 752 -25.93 3.60 -12.74
N LEU A 753 -26.47 4.32 -11.75
CA LEU A 753 -25.72 4.72 -10.55
C LEU A 753 -25.23 3.50 -9.74
N LYS A 754 -26.09 2.50 -9.54
CA LYS A 754 -25.72 1.28 -8.83
C LYS A 754 -24.62 0.51 -9.56
N MET A 755 -24.72 0.36 -10.88
CA MET A 755 -23.67 -0.26 -11.70
C MET A 755 -22.36 0.52 -11.68
N ALA A 756 -22.40 1.86 -11.72
CA ALA A 756 -21.23 2.72 -11.58
C ALA A 756 -20.53 2.50 -10.24
N ALA A 757 -21.30 2.48 -9.14
CA ALA A 757 -20.77 2.27 -7.80
C ALA A 757 -20.15 0.87 -7.62
N LEU A 758 -20.76 -0.17 -8.22
CA LEU A 758 -20.20 -1.52 -8.23
C LEU A 758 -18.86 -1.59 -8.98
N LEU A 759 -18.72 -0.90 -10.12
CA LEU A 759 -17.45 -0.81 -10.84
C LEU A 759 -16.38 -0.10 -10.01
N LYS A 760 -16.70 1.06 -9.43
CA LYS A 760 -15.76 1.83 -8.60
C LYS A 760 -15.31 1.06 -7.34
N ALA A 761 -16.16 0.17 -6.82
CA ALA A 761 -15.84 -0.70 -5.68
C ALA A 761 -15.13 -2.01 -6.06
N HIS A 762 -14.99 -2.32 -7.36
CA HIS A 762 -14.46 -3.60 -7.80
C HIS A 762 -12.94 -3.69 -7.55
N PRO A 763 -12.40 -4.82 -7.02
CA PRO A 763 -10.98 -4.95 -6.66
C PRO A 763 -9.97 -4.55 -7.74
N TYR A 764 -10.27 -4.89 -9.00
CA TYR A 764 -9.42 -4.53 -10.15
C TYR A 764 -9.19 -3.01 -10.32
N PHE A 765 -10.15 -2.20 -9.89
CA PHE A 765 -10.14 -0.74 -10.08
C PHE A 765 -9.73 0.03 -8.81
N LEU A 766 -9.39 -0.63 -7.70
CA LEU A 766 -9.03 0.06 -6.46
C LEU A 766 -7.85 1.03 -6.65
N GLY A 767 -6.86 0.63 -7.47
CA GLY A 767 -5.73 1.47 -7.92
C GLY A 767 -6.09 2.67 -8.80
N ASP A 768 -7.33 2.82 -9.27
CA ASP A 768 -7.77 3.89 -10.17
C ASP A 768 -8.53 5.01 -9.46
N ILE A 769 -8.71 4.90 -8.14
CA ILE A 769 -9.42 5.89 -7.31
C ILE A 769 -8.41 6.76 -6.56
N ARG A 770 -8.54 8.08 -6.72
CA ARG A 770 -7.74 9.12 -6.04
C ARG A 770 -8.56 9.81 -4.95
N GLU A 771 -7.91 10.71 -4.21
CA GLU A 771 -8.50 11.51 -3.13
C GLU A 771 -9.90 12.04 -3.49
N GLU A 772 -10.80 12.06 -2.50
CA GLU A 772 -12.21 12.41 -2.68
C GLU A 772 -12.97 11.52 -3.69
N SER A 773 -12.50 10.29 -3.91
CA SER A 773 -13.07 9.32 -4.85
C SER A 773 -13.08 9.78 -6.32
N GLN A 774 -12.11 10.60 -6.68
CA GLN A 774 -11.91 11.03 -8.06
C GLN A 774 -11.32 9.87 -8.89
N ILE A 775 -11.94 9.56 -10.03
CA ILE A 775 -11.38 8.56 -10.95
C ILE A 775 -10.12 9.14 -11.60
N ALA A 776 -9.03 8.38 -11.58
CA ALA A 776 -7.79 8.73 -12.27
C ALA A 776 -8.05 8.89 -13.79
N PRO A 777 -7.73 10.05 -14.40
CA PRO A 777 -7.99 10.28 -15.82
C PRO A 777 -7.27 9.26 -16.71
N ASN A 778 -7.95 8.79 -17.76
CA ASN A 778 -7.47 7.76 -18.70
C ASN A 778 -7.17 6.38 -18.07
N SER A 779 -7.53 6.16 -16.80
CA SER A 779 -7.45 4.84 -16.18
C SER A 779 -8.41 3.85 -16.83
N ASP A 780 -8.24 2.56 -16.51
CA ASP A 780 -9.14 1.52 -16.99
C ASP A 780 -10.56 1.70 -16.42
N LEU A 781 -10.69 2.17 -15.18
CA LEU A 781 -11.98 2.57 -14.62
C LEU A 781 -12.61 3.75 -15.39
N ASP A 782 -11.84 4.79 -15.71
CA ASP A 782 -12.34 5.98 -16.45
C ASP A 782 -12.94 5.58 -17.81
N LYS A 783 -12.21 4.75 -18.58
CA LYS A 783 -12.68 4.18 -19.85
C LYS A 783 -13.94 3.34 -19.67
N THR A 784 -13.98 2.54 -18.60
CA THR A 784 -15.10 1.63 -18.32
C THR A 784 -16.37 2.41 -17.95
N ILE A 785 -16.24 3.44 -17.11
CA ILE A 785 -17.34 4.34 -16.76
C ILE A 785 -17.80 5.12 -17.98
N LYS A 786 -16.89 5.64 -18.82
CA LYS A 786 -17.24 6.30 -20.09
C LYS A 786 -18.03 5.37 -21.01
N LEU A 787 -17.56 4.15 -21.22
CA LEU A 787 -18.27 3.13 -22.01
C LEU A 787 -19.67 2.82 -21.46
N MET A 788 -19.79 2.72 -20.14
CA MET A 788 -21.09 2.52 -19.48
C MET A 788 -22.03 3.69 -19.74
N GLU A 789 -21.58 4.94 -19.53
CA GLU A 789 -22.36 6.15 -19.80
C GLU A 789 -22.81 6.22 -21.27
N GLU A 790 -21.91 5.96 -22.22
CA GLU A 790 -22.19 5.98 -23.66
C GLU A 790 -23.29 4.99 -24.07
N GLU A 791 -23.18 3.72 -23.65
CA GLU A 791 -24.11 2.66 -24.04
C GLU A 791 -25.45 2.73 -23.29
N SER A 792 -25.44 3.17 -22.03
CA SER A 792 -26.66 3.27 -21.21
C SER A 792 -27.47 4.57 -21.41
N ARG A 793 -26.91 5.56 -22.12
CA ARG A 793 -27.59 6.81 -22.50
C ARG A 793 -27.87 6.94 -24.00
N ASN A 794 -27.53 5.90 -24.76
CA ASN A 794 -27.67 5.83 -26.22
C ASN A 794 -26.80 6.84 -27.01
N TYR A 795 -25.68 7.30 -26.45
CA TYR A 795 -24.81 8.28 -27.13
C TYR A 795 -24.19 7.73 -28.42
N THR A 796 -23.80 6.45 -28.42
CA THR A 796 -23.10 5.82 -29.55
C THR A 796 -24.01 4.94 -30.42
N LYS A 797 -25.32 4.90 -30.13
CA LYS A 797 -26.30 3.98 -30.74
C LYS A 797 -27.52 4.65 -31.34
N VAL A 798 -27.53 5.98 -31.46
CA VAL A 798 -28.48 6.70 -32.32
C VAL A 798 -28.40 6.14 -33.75
N ASP A 799 -29.45 5.45 -34.18
CA ASP A 799 -29.51 4.78 -35.48
C ASP A 799 -30.78 5.14 -36.25
N PHE A 800 -30.59 5.82 -37.38
CA PHE A 800 -31.67 6.20 -38.29
C PHE A 800 -31.87 5.19 -39.45
N SER A 801 -31.20 4.04 -39.44
CA SER A 801 -31.34 3.01 -40.48
C SER A 801 -32.75 2.41 -40.56
N GLY A 802 -33.48 2.42 -39.44
CA GLY A 802 -34.88 1.99 -39.35
C GLY A 802 -35.91 3.00 -39.86
N ALA A 803 -35.51 4.20 -40.26
CA ALA A 803 -36.43 5.23 -40.71
C ALA A 803 -37.21 4.80 -41.95
N PRO A 804 -38.56 4.91 -41.96
CA PRO A 804 -39.36 4.65 -43.15
C PRO A 804 -38.90 5.52 -44.33
N SER A 805 -39.03 4.99 -45.55
CA SER A 805 -38.64 5.73 -46.76
C SER A 805 -39.37 7.07 -46.84
N GLY A 806 -38.60 8.16 -46.81
CA GLY A 806 -39.13 9.53 -46.89
C GLY A 806 -39.42 10.18 -45.53
N ALA A 807 -39.27 9.45 -44.41
CA ALA A 807 -39.35 10.03 -43.08
C ALA A 807 -38.10 10.87 -42.77
N LYS A 808 -38.31 12.00 -42.10
CA LYS A 808 -37.31 12.93 -41.60
C LYS A 808 -36.65 12.35 -40.35
N LYS A 809 -35.34 12.52 -40.24
CA LYS A 809 -34.56 12.05 -39.10
C LYS A 809 -34.61 13.10 -38.00
N ILE A 810 -35.18 12.76 -36.85
CA ILE A 810 -35.36 13.69 -35.72
C ILE A 810 -34.57 13.17 -34.53
N LEU A 811 -33.63 13.96 -34.02
CA LEU A 811 -32.93 13.66 -32.77
C LEU A 811 -33.58 14.42 -31.62
N VAL A 812 -33.90 13.70 -30.53
CA VAL A 812 -34.52 14.27 -29.33
C VAL A 812 -33.65 14.00 -28.11
N THR A 813 -33.42 14.99 -27.24
CA THR A 813 -32.68 14.78 -25.98
C THR A 813 -33.61 14.92 -24.78
N GLY A 814 -33.37 14.13 -23.74
CA GLY A 814 -33.95 14.30 -22.40
C GLY A 814 -32.87 14.43 -21.33
N PHE A 815 -33.27 14.65 -20.08
CA PHE A 815 -32.37 14.73 -18.92
C PHE A 815 -32.67 13.68 -17.86
N ASP A 816 -31.65 13.33 -17.08
CA ASP A 816 -31.78 12.49 -15.88
C ASP A 816 -32.65 13.16 -14.77
N PRO A 817 -33.21 12.37 -13.84
CA PRO A 817 -33.70 12.86 -12.55
C PRO A 817 -32.69 13.75 -11.81
N PHE A 818 -33.19 14.79 -11.14
CA PHE A 818 -32.40 15.73 -10.34
C PHE A 818 -33.21 16.29 -9.17
N PHE A 819 -32.53 16.95 -8.24
CA PHE A 819 -33.08 17.43 -6.95
C PHE A 819 -33.64 16.30 -6.06
N LEU A 820 -32.86 15.23 -5.90
CA LEU A 820 -33.29 14.02 -5.18
C LEU A 820 -32.98 14.05 -3.66
N ASN A 821 -32.07 14.93 -3.21
CA ASN A 821 -31.72 15.01 -1.78
C ASN A 821 -32.69 15.91 -0.99
N GLU A 822 -33.63 15.29 -0.27
CA GLU A 822 -34.59 15.99 0.61
C GLU A 822 -33.93 16.73 1.79
N ASN A 823 -32.71 16.34 2.16
CA ASN A 823 -31.96 16.92 3.27
C ASN A 823 -30.99 18.02 2.83
N HIS A 824 -31.01 18.43 1.55
CA HIS A 824 -30.11 19.46 1.05
C HIS A 824 -30.33 20.81 1.76
N PRO A 825 -29.27 21.47 2.29
CA PRO A 825 -29.43 22.66 3.13
C PRO A 825 -30.07 23.86 2.42
N THR A 826 -29.83 24.04 1.12
CA THR A 826 -30.33 25.18 0.32
C THR A 826 -31.43 24.85 -0.68
N LEU A 827 -31.67 23.57 -1.01
CA LEU A 827 -32.72 23.15 -1.95
C LEU A 827 -34.01 22.68 -1.25
N GLY A 828 -34.08 22.84 0.08
CA GLY A 828 -35.24 22.45 0.88
C GLY A 828 -36.54 23.05 0.34
N GLY A 829 -37.46 22.17 -0.08
CA GLY A 829 -38.75 22.53 -0.69
C GLY A 829 -38.79 22.44 -2.22
N PHE A 830 -37.64 22.32 -2.89
CA PHE A 830 -37.53 22.03 -4.32
C PHE A 830 -37.10 20.59 -4.60
N SER A 831 -36.47 19.91 -3.62
CA SER A 831 -36.07 18.52 -3.74
C SER A 831 -37.13 17.52 -3.30
N ASN A 832 -37.11 16.36 -3.95
CA ASN A 832 -38.03 15.24 -3.74
C ASN A 832 -37.31 13.94 -4.16
N LYS A 833 -37.09 13.03 -3.22
CA LYS A 833 -36.42 11.75 -3.54
C LYS A 833 -37.23 10.85 -4.47
N ARG A 834 -38.52 11.15 -4.65
CA ARG A 834 -39.43 10.45 -5.57
C ARG A 834 -39.44 11.06 -6.98
N GLN A 835 -38.70 12.13 -7.23
CA GLN A 835 -38.79 12.88 -8.47
C GLN A 835 -38.29 12.07 -9.68
N SER A 836 -39.12 11.99 -10.71
CA SER A 836 -38.80 11.60 -12.08
C SER A 836 -38.50 12.85 -12.92
N ASN A 837 -37.80 12.70 -14.05
CA ASN A 837 -37.67 13.77 -15.03
C ASN A 837 -38.54 13.48 -16.27
N PRO A 838 -39.59 14.27 -16.54
CA PRO A 838 -40.48 14.02 -17.68
C PRO A 838 -39.77 14.05 -19.03
N SER A 839 -38.65 14.76 -19.15
CA SER A 839 -37.87 14.76 -20.39
C SER A 839 -37.15 13.42 -20.63
N GLY A 840 -36.73 12.73 -19.56
CA GLY A 840 -36.25 11.35 -19.61
C GLY A 840 -37.36 10.39 -20.03
N CYS A 841 -38.56 10.54 -19.48
CA CYS A 841 -39.74 9.75 -19.87
C CYS A 841 -40.07 9.91 -21.36
N VAL A 842 -40.03 11.14 -21.88
CA VAL A 842 -40.21 11.45 -23.31
C VAL A 842 -39.13 10.77 -24.15
N ALA A 843 -37.85 10.88 -23.75
CA ALA A 843 -36.74 10.30 -24.49
C ALA A 843 -36.88 8.78 -24.63
N LEU A 844 -37.27 8.08 -23.56
CA LEU A 844 -37.48 6.63 -23.60
C LEU A 844 -38.73 6.27 -24.43
N SER A 845 -39.83 7.00 -24.26
CA SER A 845 -41.11 6.69 -24.91
C SER A 845 -41.06 6.88 -26.43
N LEU A 846 -40.33 7.87 -26.92
CA LEU A 846 -40.24 8.20 -28.35
C LEU A 846 -39.03 7.57 -29.05
N HIS A 847 -38.19 6.83 -28.33
CA HIS A 847 -37.01 6.21 -28.94
C HIS A 847 -37.39 5.19 -30.03
N GLY A 848 -36.93 5.39 -31.27
CA GLY A 848 -37.19 4.46 -32.37
C GLY A 848 -38.63 4.49 -32.89
N THR A 849 -39.44 5.47 -32.50
CA THR A 849 -40.82 5.59 -32.97
C THR A 849 -40.91 6.43 -34.24
N THR A 850 -41.96 6.20 -35.01
CA THR A 850 -42.36 7.08 -36.13
C THR A 850 -43.46 8.01 -35.65
N THR A 851 -43.47 9.26 -36.09
CA THR A 851 -44.59 10.18 -35.84
C THR A 851 -45.89 9.64 -36.45
N ASP A 852 -47.04 9.98 -35.87
CA ASP A 852 -48.35 9.47 -36.32
C ASP A 852 -48.66 9.75 -37.80
N ASN A 853 -48.18 10.89 -38.31
CA ASN A 853 -48.29 11.25 -39.72
C ASN A 853 -47.29 10.53 -40.65
N ASN A 854 -46.43 9.66 -40.12
CA ASN A 854 -45.35 8.93 -40.80
C ASN A 854 -44.27 9.82 -41.44
N LEU A 855 -44.16 11.09 -41.04
CA LEU A 855 -43.21 12.04 -41.61
C LEU A 855 -41.88 12.11 -40.87
N GLY A 856 -41.81 11.66 -39.61
CA GLY A 856 -40.60 11.72 -38.79
C GLY A 856 -40.27 10.36 -38.17
N TYR A 857 -38.98 10.05 -38.07
CA TYR A 857 -38.45 8.92 -37.31
C TYR A 857 -37.53 9.45 -36.22
N ILE A 858 -37.82 9.07 -34.98
CA ILE A 858 -37.22 9.66 -33.79
C ILE A 858 -36.12 8.74 -33.25
N GLN A 859 -34.97 9.34 -32.96
CA GLN A 859 -33.94 8.75 -32.12
C GLN A 859 -33.68 9.66 -30.94
N THR A 860 -33.32 9.09 -29.79
CA THR A 860 -33.21 9.83 -28.55
C THR A 860 -31.92 9.55 -27.81
N LEU A 861 -31.52 10.46 -26.92
CA LEU A 861 -30.45 10.29 -25.94
C LEU A 861 -30.82 10.97 -24.62
N ILE A 862 -30.23 10.52 -23.51
CA ILE A 862 -30.46 11.11 -22.18
C ILE A 862 -29.17 11.74 -21.66
N VAL A 863 -29.25 13.02 -21.28
CA VAL A 863 -28.15 13.85 -20.84
C VAL A 863 -28.14 13.95 -19.30
N PRO A 864 -26.98 13.87 -18.63
CA PRO A 864 -26.87 14.08 -17.20
C PRO A 864 -27.14 15.53 -16.79
N VAL A 865 -27.68 15.72 -15.60
CA VAL A 865 -27.77 17.04 -14.95
C VAL A 865 -26.48 17.27 -14.16
N ARG A 866 -25.36 17.42 -14.88
CA ARG A 866 -24.01 17.61 -14.32
C ARG A 866 -23.18 18.57 -15.17
N TYR A 867 -22.65 19.63 -14.58
CA TYR A 867 -21.84 20.61 -15.31
C TYR A 867 -20.52 20.03 -15.80
N LYS A 868 -19.91 19.11 -15.03
CA LYS A 868 -18.66 18.44 -15.41
C LYS A 868 -18.77 17.71 -16.74
N ASP A 869 -19.92 17.12 -17.06
CA ASP A 869 -20.13 16.41 -18.32
C ASP A 869 -20.25 17.39 -19.51
N PHE A 870 -20.65 18.63 -19.27
CA PHE A 870 -20.78 19.65 -20.31
C PHE A 870 -19.44 20.31 -20.69
N ASP A 871 -18.43 20.33 -19.80
CA ASP A 871 -17.18 21.07 -20.04
C ASP A 871 -15.89 20.44 -19.47
N GLY A 872 -15.98 19.27 -18.86
CA GLY A 872 -14.85 18.52 -18.29
C GLY A 872 -14.32 19.02 -16.94
N LYS A 873 -14.95 20.01 -16.29
CA LYS A 873 -14.41 20.63 -15.06
C LYS A 873 -15.38 20.57 -13.86
N ALA A 874 -14.85 20.27 -12.67
CA ALA A 874 -15.57 20.35 -11.40
C ALA A 874 -15.10 21.56 -10.58
N ASN A 875 -15.08 22.74 -11.20
CA ASN A 875 -14.59 24.00 -10.62
C ASN A 875 -15.55 25.15 -10.96
N SER A 876 -15.72 26.15 -10.08
CA SER A 876 -16.82 27.12 -10.22
C SER A 876 -16.48 28.20 -11.23
N THR A 877 -15.19 28.49 -11.34
CA THR A 877 -14.63 29.57 -12.14
C THR A 877 -14.03 29.08 -13.45
N GLU A 878 -13.88 27.75 -13.62
CA GLU A 878 -13.37 27.11 -14.85
C GLU A 878 -14.45 26.25 -15.49
N GLY A 879 -14.39 26.05 -16.81
CA GLY A 879 -15.27 25.11 -17.53
C GLY A 879 -15.96 25.68 -18.76
N GLN A 880 -15.23 26.39 -19.62
CA GLN A 880 -15.73 26.88 -20.92
C GLN A 880 -15.36 25.94 -22.07
N GLY A 881 -15.03 24.68 -21.75
CA GLY A 881 -14.59 23.65 -22.68
C GLY A 881 -15.72 22.91 -23.38
N GLU A 882 -15.33 22.06 -24.33
CA GLU A 882 -16.19 21.07 -24.98
C GLU A 882 -16.55 19.94 -24.02
N GLY A 883 -17.70 19.31 -24.23
CA GLY A 883 -18.16 18.15 -23.47
C GLY A 883 -19.07 17.25 -24.29
N ILE A 884 -20.02 16.60 -23.61
CA ILE A 884 -20.88 15.58 -24.23
C ILE A 884 -21.73 16.10 -25.41
N ILE A 885 -22.00 17.40 -25.48
CA ILE A 885 -22.78 17.98 -26.59
C ILE A 885 -21.94 18.01 -27.87
N GLU A 886 -20.72 18.51 -27.77
CA GLU A 886 -19.77 18.56 -28.89
C GLU A 886 -19.30 17.14 -29.26
N GLU A 887 -19.14 16.25 -28.28
CA GLU A 887 -18.70 14.87 -28.54
C GLU A 887 -19.80 14.02 -29.21
N TYR A 888 -21.04 14.03 -28.69
CA TYR A 888 -22.07 13.08 -29.11
C TYR A 888 -23.22 13.68 -29.93
N ILE A 889 -23.48 14.99 -29.87
CA ILE A 889 -24.57 15.61 -30.66
C ILE A 889 -24.03 16.23 -31.95
N GLN A 890 -22.86 16.88 -31.91
CA GLN A 890 -22.23 17.49 -33.09
C GLN A 890 -22.17 16.56 -34.31
N PRO A 891 -21.82 15.25 -34.19
CA PRO A 891 -21.76 14.36 -35.34
C PRO A 891 -23.08 14.25 -36.11
N PHE A 892 -24.21 14.50 -35.46
CA PHE A 892 -25.54 14.37 -36.04
C PHE A 892 -26.03 15.63 -36.75
N ILE A 893 -25.40 16.80 -36.57
CA ILE A 893 -25.83 18.07 -37.19
C ILE A 893 -25.99 17.94 -38.73
N ASN A 894 -25.10 17.17 -39.37
CA ASN A 894 -25.16 16.91 -40.82
C ASN A 894 -25.94 15.65 -41.22
N GLN A 895 -26.44 14.88 -40.25
CA GLN A 895 -27.08 13.58 -40.50
C GLN A 895 -28.59 13.59 -40.27
N VAL A 896 -29.11 14.57 -39.53
CA VAL A 896 -30.52 14.67 -39.16
C VAL A 896 -31.21 15.86 -39.84
N ASP A 897 -32.53 15.86 -39.78
CA ASP A 897 -33.38 16.92 -40.32
C ASP A 897 -33.89 17.87 -39.24
N MET A 898 -33.85 17.49 -37.96
CA MET A 898 -34.24 18.34 -36.84
C MET A 898 -33.60 17.84 -35.53
N ILE A 899 -33.22 18.75 -34.63
CA ILE A 899 -32.80 18.42 -33.26
C ILE A 899 -33.67 19.16 -32.25
N ILE A 900 -34.26 18.43 -31.31
CA ILE A 900 -35.10 19.00 -30.25
C ILE A 900 -34.49 18.61 -28.92
N THR A 901 -34.11 19.61 -28.14
CA THR A 901 -33.68 19.38 -26.75
C THR A 901 -34.89 19.55 -25.84
N VAL A 902 -35.16 18.62 -24.93
CA VAL A 902 -36.36 18.63 -24.08
C VAL A 902 -35.93 18.69 -22.63
N SER A 903 -36.60 19.51 -21.82
CA SER A 903 -36.35 19.57 -20.38
C SER A 903 -37.56 19.97 -19.56
N GLN A 904 -37.51 19.71 -18.26
CA GLN A 904 -38.59 20.02 -17.33
C GLN A 904 -38.67 21.52 -17.00
N SER A 905 -39.90 22.06 -16.96
CA SER A 905 -40.22 23.44 -16.58
C SER A 905 -41.19 23.52 -15.38
N GLY A 906 -41.92 24.63 -15.24
CA GLY A 906 -42.98 24.82 -14.25
C GLY A 906 -44.21 23.92 -14.51
N PRO A 907 -45.12 23.81 -13.52
CA PRO A 907 -46.35 23.03 -13.71
C PRO A 907 -47.27 23.69 -14.75
N GLY A 908 -47.69 22.91 -15.76
CA GLY A 908 -48.60 23.33 -16.83
C GLY A 908 -47.92 24.03 -18.01
N ASP A 909 -46.60 24.18 -17.99
CA ASP A 909 -45.84 24.90 -19.01
C ASP A 909 -45.48 23.99 -20.21
N TYR A 910 -45.75 24.45 -21.43
CA TYR A 910 -45.34 23.79 -22.68
C TYR A 910 -44.79 24.84 -23.64
N ASN A 911 -43.49 25.11 -23.50
CA ASN A 911 -42.85 26.28 -24.09
C ASN A 911 -41.72 25.88 -25.04
N ILE A 912 -41.78 26.36 -26.28
CA ILE A 912 -40.59 26.44 -27.12
C ILE A 912 -39.83 27.72 -26.74
N ASP A 913 -38.61 27.55 -26.23
CA ASP A 913 -37.78 28.69 -25.87
C ASP A 913 -37.33 29.40 -27.14
N ARG A 914 -37.67 30.68 -27.25
CA ARG A 914 -37.35 31.44 -28.45
C ARG A 914 -35.85 31.69 -28.58
N TYR A 915 -35.16 31.88 -27.45
CA TYR A 915 -33.76 32.24 -27.39
C TYR A 915 -33.00 31.29 -26.45
N ALA A 916 -31.71 31.09 -26.71
CA ALA A 916 -30.75 30.48 -25.79
C ALA A 916 -29.62 31.47 -25.55
N THR A 917 -28.98 31.46 -24.38
CA THR A 917 -27.81 32.31 -24.11
C THR A 917 -26.60 31.51 -23.67
N VAL A 918 -25.40 32.02 -23.97
CA VAL A 918 -24.13 31.46 -23.49
C VAL A 918 -23.97 31.62 -21.97
N THR A 919 -24.76 32.49 -21.34
CA THR A 919 -24.61 32.78 -19.90
C THR A 919 -25.08 31.61 -19.03
N ARG A 920 -24.32 31.34 -17.96
CA ARG A 920 -24.61 30.35 -16.92
C ARG A 920 -25.01 31.01 -15.61
N GLY A 921 -25.86 30.30 -14.88
CA GLY A 921 -26.17 30.46 -13.47
C GLY A 921 -26.96 29.24 -12.99
N GLY A 922 -28.04 29.45 -12.25
CA GLY A 922 -28.94 28.38 -11.80
C GLY A 922 -28.60 27.76 -10.44
N PHE A 923 -28.67 26.43 -10.35
CA PHE A 923 -28.68 25.66 -9.09
C PHE A 923 -27.55 24.63 -9.02
N ASN A 924 -27.41 23.98 -7.86
CA ASN A 924 -26.56 22.80 -7.70
C ASN A 924 -27.02 21.67 -8.64
N ASP A 925 -26.07 21.03 -9.32
CA ASP A 925 -26.26 19.85 -10.16
C ASP A 925 -26.32 18.54 -9.35
N ASN A 926 -26.39 17.38 -10.02
CA ASN A 926 -26.47 16.09 -9.34
C ASN A 926 -25.22 15.72 -8.52
N LEU A 927 -24.07 16.34 -8.79
CA LEU A 927 -22.85 16.21 -7.97
C LEU A 927 -22.77 17.29 -6.87
N ASN A 928 -23.88 18.01 -6.63
CA ASN A 928 -23.97 19.15 -5.72
C ASN A 928 -23.08 20.33 -6.13
N TYR A 929 -22.84 20.49 -7.42
CA TYR A 929 -21.90 21.45 -7.97
C TYR A 929 -22.62 22.66 -8.60
N ILE A 930 -22.09 23.88 -8.44
CA ILE A 930 -22.66 25.11 -9.05
C ILE A 930 -21.59 25.93 -9.78
N ARG A 931 -21.95 26.52 -10.92
CA ARG A 931 -21.07 27.42 -11.70
C ARG A 931 -21.18 28.87 -11.21
N GLU A 932 -20.13 29.64 -11.43
CA GLU A 932 -20.12 31.07 -11.15
C GLU A 932 -21.24 31.77 -11.93
N GLU A 933 -22.03 32.60 -11.23
CA GLU A 933 -23.13 33.36 -11.81
C GLU A 933 -22.61 34.30 -12.89
N LEU A 934 -23.32 34.38 -14.02
CA LEU A 934 -22.90 35.16 -15.19
C LEU A 934 -21.56 34.71 -15.80
N SER A 935 -21.11 33.47 -15.56
CA SER A 935 -20.04 32.86 -16.38
C SER A 935 -20.57 32.50 -17.78
N ARG A 936 -19.66 32.21 -18.72
CA ARG A 936 -20.04 31.65 -20.02
C ARG A 936 -19.98 30.13 -19.98
N SER A 937 -20.87 29.46 -20.69
CA SER A 937 -20.87 28.00 -20.83
C SER A 937 -19.80 27.49 -21.76
N ILE A 938 -19.51 28.22 -22.83
CA ILE A 938 -18.49 27.92 -23.82
C ILE A 938 -17.89 29.22 -24.37
N GLU A 939 -16.66 29.16 -24.87
CA GLU A 939 -16.05 30.30 -25.53
C GLU A 939 -16.78 30.67 -26.84
N ILE A 940 -16.89 31.99 -27.08
CA ILE A 940 -17.49 32.55 -28.30
C ILE A 940 -16.49 33.45 -29.02
N ASN A 941 -16.48 33.37 -30.35
CA ASN A 941 -15.55 34.11 -31.20
C ASN A 941 -16.12 35.44 -31.72
N THR A 942 -17.42 35.68 -31.56
CA THR A 942 -18.13 36.92 -31.93
C THR A 942 -19.23 37.22 -30.93
N SER A 943 -19.52 38.51 -30.71
CA SER A 943 -20.62 38.95 -29.85
C SER A 943 -21.99 38.51 -30.36
N ASP A 944 -22.12 38.24 -31.66
CA ASP A 944 -23.39 37.80 -32.27
C ASP A 944 -23.87 36.45 -31.72
N LEU A 945 -23.00 35.69 -31.05
CA LEU A 945 -23.30 34.44 -30.39
C LEU A 945 -23.66 34.60 -28.90
N GLU A 946 -23.80 35.81 -28.34
CA GLU A 946 -24.22 35.97 -26.93
C GLU A 946 -25.58 35.31 -26.63
N TRP A 947 -26.46 35.28 -27.64
CA TRP A 947 -27.70 34.53 -27.64
C TRP A 947 -28.03 34.07 -29.05
N ILE A 948 -28.80 33.00 -29.18
CA ILE A 948 -29.16 32.39 -30.46
C ILE A 948 -30.66 32.06 -30.48
N GLU A 949 -31.32 32.31 -31.60
CA GLU A 949 -32.75 32.04 -31.78
C GLU A 949 -33.01 30.57 -32.19
N THR A 950 -34.14 30.03 -31.74
CA THR A 950 -34.67 28.73 -32.22
C THR A 950 -35.01 28.79 -33.71
N THR A 951 -34.72 27.72 -34.42
CA THR A 951 -35.09 27.53 -35.84
C THR A 951 -36.13 26.43 -36.00
N LEU A 952 -36.76 25.97 -34.91
CA LEU A 952 -37.84 24.98 -34.99
C LEU A 952 -39.01 25.51 -35.84
N PRO A 953 -39.69 24.62 -36.60
CA PRO A 953 -40.77 25.03 -37.49
C PRO A 953 -41.94 25.67 -36.72
N ALA A 954 -42.58 26.68 -37.32
CA ALA A 954 -43.74 27.33 -36.71
C ALA A 954 -44.92 26.38 -36.46
N GLN A 955 -44.97 25.26 -37.18
CA GLN A 955 -45.94 24.18 -37.02
C GLN A 955 -45.81 23.48 -35.65
N PHE A 956 -44.68 23.60 -34.97
CA PHE A 956 -44.53 23.11 -33.59
C PHE A 956 -45.51 23.83 -32.63
N ILE A 957 -45.88 25.07 -32.96
CA ILE A 957 -46.68 25.93 -32.09
C ILE A 957 -48.17 25.67 -32.34
N ASP A 958 -48.72 24.75 -31.56
CA ASP A 958 -50.14 24.42 -31.51
C ASP A 958 -50.57 24.29 -30.04
N PRO A 959 -51.54 25.10 -29.53
CA PRO A 959 -51.92 25.08 -28.13
C PRO A 959 -52.18 23.66 -27.60
N PRO A 960 -51.59 23.26 -26.45
CA PRO A 960 -51.03 24.14 -25.41
C PRO A 960 -49.59 24.62 -25.65
N ILE A 961 -48.92 24.19 -26.73
CA ILE A 961 -47.53 24.55 -27.01
C ILE A 961 -47.44 25.99 -27.52
N VAL A 962 -46.63 26.82 -26.85
CA VAL A 962 -46.43 28.23 -27.19
C VAL A 962 -44.94 28.60 -27.25
N TYR A 963 -44.62 29.73 -27.88
CA TYR A 963 -43.28 30.30 -27.73
C TYR A 963 -43.16 31.02 -26.39
N ASN A 964 -42.05 30.79 -25.68
CA ASN A 964 -41.63 31.65 -24.59
C ASN A 964 -40.52 32.60 -25.07
N TYR A 965 -40.75 33.90 -24.90
CA TYR A 965 -39.78 34.94 -25.26
C TYR A 965 -39.31 35.77 -24.08
N SER A 966 -39.63 35.39 -22.84
CA SER A 966 -39.07 36.05 -21.66
C SER A 966 -37.55 35.91 -21.63
N TYR A 967 -36.83 36.94 -21.20
CA TYR A 967 -35.39 36.83 -20.91
C TYR A 967 -34.98 37.91 -19.90
N LYS A 968 -33.80 37.79 -19.29
CA LYS A 968 -33.15 38.87 -18.53
C LYS A 968 -32.03 39.49 -19.36
N ASP A 969 -32.08 40.80 -19.52
CA ASP A 969 -31.05 41.54 -20.24
C ASP A 969 -29.74 41.67 -19.43
N SER A 970 -28.74 42.31 -20.03
CA SER A 970 -27.43 42.57 -19.41
C SER A 970 -27.49 43.39 -18.11
N THR A 971 -28.59 44.10 -17.84
CA THR A 971 -28.82 44.86 -16.61
C THR A 971 -29.51 44.04 -15.52
N GLY A 972 -29.92 42.81 -15.83
CA GLY A 972 -30.72 41.93 -14.98
C GLY A 972 -32.22 42.25 -15.02
N ALA A 973 -32.68 43.14 -15.91
CA ALA A 973 -34.09 43.46 -16.04
C ALA A 973 -34.84 42.33 -16.74
N HIS A 974 -35.93 41.85 -16.13
CA HIS A 974 -36.78 40.83 -16.73
C HIS A 974 -37.66 41.44 -17.83
N ILE A 975 -37.40 41.05 -19.08
CA ILE A 975 -38.13 41.48 -20.25
C ILE A 975 -39.22 40.44 -20.54
N ALA A 976 -40.46 40.75 -20.18
CA ALA A 976 -41.61 39.96 -20.57
C ALA A 976 -41.95 40.27 -22.03
N ASN A 977 -41.63 39.34 -22.95
CA ASN A 977 -41.94 39.51 -24.36
C ASN A 977 -43.16 38.66 -24.73
N THR A 978 -44.33 39.29 -24.78
CA THR A 978 -45.51 38.72 -25.43
C THR A 978 -45.33 38.77 -26.94
N ASN A 979 -45.85 37.77 -27.65
CA ASN A 979 -45.77 37.64 -29.10
C ASN A 979 -45.95 39.00 -29.83
N GLY A 980 -44.86 39.56 -30.37
CA GLY A 980 -44.82 40.88 -31.03
C GLY A 980 -43.87 41.95 -30.44
N THR A 981 -43.17 41.70 -29.33
CA THR A 981 -42.12 42.63 -28.83
C THR A 981 -40.84 42.46 -29.66
N ALA A 982 -40.06 43.54 -29.80
CA ALA A 982 -38.82 43.53 -30.59
C ALA A 982 -37.84 42.45 -30.07
N PRO A 983 -37.11 41.75 -30.96
CA PRO A 983 -36.10 40.77 -30.54
C PRO A 983 -34.98 41.46 -29.74
N PRO A 984 -34.23 40.70 -28.92
CA PRO A 984 -33.04 41.23 -28.25
C PRO A 984 -32.06 41.85 -29.26
N THR A 985 -31.26 42.81 -28.82
CA THR A 985 -30.25 43.42 -29.70
C THR A 985 -29.16 42.38 -30.00
N ILE A 986 -28.83 42.19 -31.28
CA ILE A 986 -27.70 41.32 -31.68
C ILE A 986 -26.42 41.85 -31.04
N GLY A 987 -25.64 40.97 -30.41
CA GLY A 987 -24.42 41.33 -29.70
C GLY A 987 -24.59 41.74 -28.24
N GLU A 988 -25.84 41.94 -27.78
CA GLU A 988 -26.11 42.26 -26.38
C GLU A 988 -26.12 40.97 -25.53
N ARG A 989 -25.42 41.02 -24.40
CA ARG A 989 -25.42 39.91 -23.45
C ARG A 989 -26.81 39.71 -22.84
N MET A 990 -27.24 38.46 -22.79
CA MET A 990 -28.44 38.01 -22.10
C MET A 990 -28.00 37.30 -20.82
N ASN A 991 -28.50 37.74 -19.65
CA ASN A 991 -28.13 37.14 -18.37
C ASN A 991 -28.88 35.81 -18.17
N GLU A 992 -30.14 35.72 -18.59
CA GLU A 992 -30.96 34.50 -18.56
C GLU A 992 -31.85 34.43 -19.80
N GLY A 993 -31.98 33.27 -20.42
CA GLY A 993 -32.92 33.02 -21.51
C GLY A 993 -34.34 32.70 -21.02
N PRO A 994 -35.28 32.42 -21.94
CA PRO A 994 -36.62 31.93 -21.61
C PRO A 994 -36.61 30.67 -20.74
N GLY A 995 -35.62 29.81 -20.95
CA GLY A 995 -35.36 28.62 -20.15
C GLY A 995 -34.52 28.84 -18.90
N GLY A 996 -34.19 30.09 -18.54
CA GLY A 996 -33.23 30.45 -17.51
C GLY A 996 -31.78 30.43 -18.00
N ASP A 997 -30.86 30.11 -17.11
CA ASP A 997 -29.40 30.09 -17.30
C ASP A 997 -28.76 28.79 -16.75
N TYR A 998 -29.58 27.77 -16.50
CA TYR A 998 -29.14 26.44 -16.04
C TYR A 998 -28.82 25.49 -17.21
N LEU A 999 -28.62 24.20 -16.94
CA LEU A 999 -28.21 23.20 -17.93
C LEU A 999 -29.21 23.01 -19.09
N SER A 1000 -30.50 23.31 -18.90
CA SER A 1000 -31.50 23.28 -19.98
C SER A 1000 -31.27 24.37 -21.03
N ASN A 1001 -30.96 25.60 -20.60
CA ASN A 1001 -30.53 26.67 -21.49
C ASN A 1001 -29.19 26.32 -22.15
N GLU A 1002 -28.26 25.75 -21.40
CA GLU A 1002 -26.92 25.45 -21.93
C GLU A 1002 -26.94 24.43 -23.07
N ILE A 1003 -27.69 23.31 -22.93
CA ILE A 1003 -27.79 22.34 -24.02
C ILE A 1003 -28.40 22.95 -25.27
N PHE A 1004 -29.42 23.80 -25.11
CA PHE A 1004 -30.02 24.50 -26.23
C PHE A 1004 -28.99 25.40 -26.91
N TYR A 1005 -28.30 26.23 -26.12
CA TYR A 1005 -27.32 27.16 -26.64
C TYR A 1005 -26.19 26.46 -27.40
N ARG A 1006 -25.61 25.40 -26.82
CA ARG A 1006 -24.51 24.65 -27.45
C ARG A 1006 -24.95 23.99 -28.76
N VAL A 1007 -26.12 23.35 -28.80
CA VAL A 1007 -26.66 22.76 -30.04
C VAL A 1007 -26.97 23.83 -31.10
N ALA A 1008 -27.52 24.98 -30.69
CA ALA A 1008 -27.79 26.08 -31.60
C ALA A 1008 -26.50 26.74 -32.13
N LYS A 1009 -25.46 26.86 -31.30
CA LYS A 1009 -24.13 27.31 -31.74
C LYS A 1009 -23.52 26.35 -32.76
N LEU A 1010 -23.56 25.04 -32.50
CA LEU A 1010 -23.08 24.02 -33.43
C LEU A 1010 -23.85 24.06 -34.77
N ARG A 1011 -25.16 24.33 -34.73
CA ARG A 1011 -25.96 24.60 -35.94
C ARG A 1011 -25.38 25.79 -36.70
N GLU A 1012 -25.22 26.96 -36.08
CA GLU A 1012 -24.68 28.16 -36.75
C GLU A 1012 -23.29 27.91 -37.37
N GLU A 1013 -22.46 27.12 -36.71
CA GLU A 1013 -21.09 26.85 -37.14
C GLU A 1013 -20.99 25.79 -38.26
N ILE A 1014 -21.92 24.82 -38.30
CA ILE A 1014 -21.81 23.64 -39.17
C ILE A 1014 -22.91 23.59 -40.24
N ARG A 1015 -24.17 23.88 -39.89
CA ARG A 1015 -25.34 23.83 -40.79
C ARG A 1015 -26.45 24.77 -40.29
N ASP A 1016 -26.32 26.06 -40.62
CA ASP A 1016 -27.24 27.15 -40.25
C ASP A 1016 -28.73 26.89 -40.61
N THR A 1017 -28.98 26.08 -41.62
CA THR A 1017 -30.33 25.69 -42.08
C THR A 1017 -31.01 24.58 -41.26
N LEU A 1018 -30.31 23.90 -40.35
CA LEU A 1018 -30.91 22.80 -39.57
C LEU A 1018 -31.89 23.36 -38.53
N PRO A 1019 -33.15 22.91 -38.50
CA PRO A 1019 -34.09 23.23 -37.42
C PRO A 1019 -33.61 22.68 -36.08
N THR A 1020 -33.30 23.56 -35.13
CA THR A 1020 -32.96 23.21 -33.76
C THR A 1020 -33.65 24.12 -32.75
N GLY A 1021 -33.97 23.58 -31.58
CA GLY A 1021 -34.58 24.35 -30.50
C GLY A 1021 -34.72 23.57 -29.20
N HIS A 1022 -35.32 24.22 -28.21
CA HIS A 1022 -35.57 23.67 -26.88
C HIS A 1022 -37.04 23.69 -26.53
N PHE A 1023 -37.52 22.57 -26.00
CA PHE A 1023 -38.90 22.40 -25.56
C PHE A 1023 -38.94 22.15 -24.06
N HIS A 1024 -39.30 23.19 -23.32
CA HIS A 1024 -39.62 23.12 -21.90
C HIS A 1024 -41.04 22.55 -21.71
N ILE A 1025 -41.14 21.46 -20.95
CA ILE A 1025 -42.38 20.70 -20.74
C ILE A 1025 -42.77 20.66 -19.27
N SER A 1026 -44.07 20.47 -19.00
CA SER A 1026 -44.60 20.55 -17.65
C SER A 1026 -43.92 19.56 -16.72
N LYS A 1027 -43.60 19.97 -15.48
CA LYS A 1027 -43.16 19.00 -14.47
C LYS A 1027 -44.28 18.06 -14.03
N LEU A 1028 -43.91 16.84 -13.66
CA LEU A 1028 -44.84 15.80 -13.18
C LEU A 1028 -45.16 15.97 -11.69
N GLN A 1029 -44.16 16.36 -10.89
CA GLN A 1029 -44.23 16.28 -9.43
C GLN A 1029 -44.02 17.65 -8.77
N ASN A 1030 -44.68 17.84 -7.62
CA ASN A 1030 -44.57 19.01 -6.76
C ASN A 1030 -44.42 18.56 -5.31
N GLY A 1031 -43.50 19.18 -4.56
CA GLY A 1031 -43.29 18.84 -3.16
C GLY A 1031 -42.98 17.35 -2.99
N THR A 1032 -43.79 16.64 -2.19
CA THR A 1032 -43.59 15.21 -1.87
C THR A 1032 -44.40 14.26 -2.74
N ASN A 1033 -45.02 14.74 -3.83
CA ASN A 1033 -45.81 13.91 -4.73
C ASN A 1033 -44.95 12.80 -5.36
N ASP A 1034 -45.53 11.62 -5.51
CA ASP A 1034 -44.94 10.53 -6.30
C ASP A 1034 -45.32 10.65 -7.77
N PHE A 1035 -44.70 9.83 -8.61
CA PHE A 1035 -44.94 9.72 -10.05
C PHE A 1035 -46.39 9.33 -10.35
N ASP A 1036 -47.01 10.02 -11.31
CA ASP A 1036 -48.32 9.68 -11.86
C ASP A 1036 -48.18 9.34 -13.34
N GLY A 1037 -48.40 8.07 -13.67
CA GLY A 1037 -48.20 7.59 -15.03
C GLY A 1037 -49.28 8.04 -16.03
N ASN A 1038 -50.48 8.45 -15.60
CA ASN A 1038 -51.49 9.00 -16.52
C ASN A 1038 -51.13 10.44 -16.91
N ASP A 1039 -50.76 11.27 -15.92
CA ASP A 1039 -50.31 12.64 -16.19
C ASP A 1039 -49.04 12.63 -17.05
N THR A 1040 -48.15 11.67 -16.82
CA THR A 1040 -46.94 11.47 -17.65
C THR A 1040 -47.30 11.09 -19.08
N LYS A 1041 -48.27 10.20 -19.28
CA LYS A 1041 -48.74 9.82 -20.60
C LYS A 1041 -49.35 11.01 -21.35
N ASP A 1042 -50.22 11.77 -20.69
CA ASP A 1042 -50.87 12.95 -21.27
C ASP A 1042 -49.83 14.00 -21.70
N LEU A 1043 -48.78 14.19 -20.88
CA LEU A 1043 -47.65 15.03 -21.23
C LEU A 1043 -46.90 14.50 -22.46
N ILE A 1044 -46.59 13.20 -22.51
CA ILE A 1044 -45.85 12.59 -23.62
C ILE A 1044 -46.65 12.71 -24.91
N ASP A 1045 -47.97 12.53 -24.86
CA ASP A 1045 -48.86 12.70 -26.01
C ASP A 1045 -48.79 14.14 -26.56
N ILE A 1046 -48.80 15.16 -25.70
CA ILE A 1046 -48.63 16.57 -26.11
C ILE A 1046 -47.28 16.77 -26.80
N VAL A 1047 -46.21 16.19 -26.25
CA VAL A 1047 -44.87 16.32 -26.83
C VAL A 1047 -44.78 15.62 -28.18
N ALA A 1048 -45.32 14.40 -28.29
CA ALA A 1048 -45.38 13.63 -29.52
C ALA A 1048 -46.19 14.37 -30.60
N GLU A 1049 -47.31 15.00 -30.24
CA GLU A 1049 -48.13 15.82 -31.14
C GLU A 1049 -47.36 17.05 -31.64
N GLY A 1050 -46.63 17.75 -30.76
CA GLY A 1050 -45.76 18.86 -31.15
C GLY A 1050 -44.68 18.45 -32.17
N ILE A 1051 -44.01 17.32 -31.93
CA ILE A 1051 -43.00 16.77 -32.86
C ILE A 1051 -43.65 16.33 -34.17
N ASN A 1052 -44.81 15.69 -34.11
CA ASN A 1052 -45.58 15.27 -35.27
C ASN A 1052 -45.97 16.48 -36.15
N ASN A 1053 -46.43 17.57 -35.54
CA ASN A 1053 -46.78 18.80 -36.25
C ASN A 1053 -45.53 19.46 -36.85
N ALA A 1054 -44.43 19.53 -36.10
CA ALA A 1054 -43.16 20.07 -36.58
C ALA A 1054 -42.60 19.33 -37.79
N ALA A 1055 -42.74 18.00 -37.85
CA ALA A 1055 -42.31 17.20 -38.98
C ALA A 1055 -43.00 17.59 -40.30
N THR A 1056 -44.20 18.18 -40.25
CA THR A 1056 -44.89 18.70 -41.45
C THR A 1056 -44.23 19.95 -42.03
N GLY A 1057 -43.42 20.65 -41.23
CA GLY A 1057 -42.70 21.86 -41.62
C GLY A 1057 -41.30 21.63 -42.20
N LEU A 1058 -40.84 20.38 -42.30
CA LEU A 1058 -39.47 19.99 -42.70
C LEU A 1058 -39.28 19.66 -44.18
#